data_AF-A0A961RNS9-F1
#
_entry.id   AF-A0A961RNS9-F1
#
_cell.length_a   1.000
_cell.length_b   1.000
_cell.length_c   1.000
_cell.angle_alpha   90.00
_cell.angle_beta   90.00
_cell.angle_gamma   90.00
#
_symmetry.space_group_name_H-M   'P 1'
#
loop_
_entity.id
_entity.type
_entity.pdbx_description
1 polymer ?
#
loop_
_entity_poly.entity_id
_entity_poly.type
_entity_poly.pdbx_seq_one_letter_code
_entity_poly.pdbx_strand_id
1 'polypeptide(L)'
;MSDERAMFAARTAHREPAGPEIRHADDIRSVPMPAPVHLPVRPPPGRDRLQRIAAALSPSAVMRGLRRDLALEMERGLLFLMLPLMIGAGAAGYFALSTEPDLSALLAGSFAFAGLLWLARRRHGTSLLLAGCLCILCGMVAARLETGRGAAVTTGSAVTTTLTGRIAAAELLEGGRMRLIVETSGSARPALRYLPERVRITTRMQARLPRAGDGFTGRVRLMPPPGPVRPGGYDFSFESHFDGTGAIGFVFGTPRIEASPNPDGLSAAIERIRHALAERIRARIQGQNGEIAAALVTGYKGSISDSNAEALRTSGLAHILAISGLHMALVAGTVAGGLRAIFAAFPAFAARHPVRKHAALAALLAVSAYLMLSGGAIATQRSYIMLAVMLLALHADRMALTMRNIAIAAVLILLWSPHEITGPGFQMSFAATAALVAAYAAVQQHRMAKGKGMAGGWAGSVLRPVAALLFTSIIAGAATGIYGAFHFQRYAPLGPVANLAAMPIVSLVVMPAALVAHLMILFDLDAPFFWLMGQGIGLVLRIAHETASRSGHDQTGLVPLPAMMLATIALIAATVLTTRLRLLALPFILAAGLAWRGADIPDGWISDDGKTLAIRIAEGSLAFNRTRISSFTRQNWTRAAGTGEVRRAAALKRGSLAALLAREATGKAARPLAGGFACDDQLCLAKAPRGWIVQTDDPETVRAACRTAILILYSKPSEAPRCGGRHMAVIVTARQLALEGSAAFRLNPHGKGVSIRHAINRPYRPWHRHRKWSRAARGLEEWKPEARD
;
A
#
# COMPACT_ATOMS: atom_id res chain seq x y z
N MET A 1 -9.48 3.90 -39.59
CA MET A 1 -9.19 3.62 -38.17
C MET A 1 -8.29 4.71 -37.62
N SER A 2 -8.91 5.85 -37.31
CA SER A 2 -8.30 7.09 -36.83
C SER A 2 -8.14 7.05 -35.30
N ASP A 3 -7.19 7.84 -34.80
CA ASP A 3 -6.77 7.98 -33.39
C ASP A 3 -7.99 8.06 -32.44
N GLU A 4 -8.14 7.08 -31.53
CA GLU A 4 -9.32 6.86 -30.65
C GLU A 4 -9.65 8.03 -29.71
N ARG A 5 -8.78 9.05 -29.61
CA ARG A 5 -9.04 10.28 -28.83
C ARG A 5 -9.43 11.49 -29.68
N ALA A 6 -9.28 11.43 -31.00
CA ALA A 6 -9.68 12.52 -31.90
C ALA A 6 -11.20 12.63 -32.04
N MET A 7 -11.95 11.58 -31.68
CA MET A 7 -13.40 11.50 -31.95
C MET A 7 -14.27 12.40 -31.06
N PHE A 8 -13.69 13.11 -30.06
CA PHE A 8 -14.43 13.97 -29.12
C PHE A 8 -13.83 15.36 -28.92
N ALA A 9 -12.96 15.84 -29.81
CA ALA A 9 -12.63 17.26 -29.84
C ALA A 9 -13.91 18.08 -30.10
N ALA A 10 -14.17 19.09 -29.27
CA ALA A 10 -15.32 19.97 -29.43
C ALA A 10 -15.33 20.55 -30.84
N ARG A 11 -16.43 20.35 -31.59
CA ARG A 11 -16.64 20.97 -32.90
C ARG A 11 -16.68 22.50 -32.73
N THR A 12 -15.56 23.18 -32.92
CA THR A 12 -15.56 24.59 -33.27
C THR A 12 -15.95 24.72 -34.74
N ALA A 13 -17.00 25.49 -35.00
CA ALA A 13 -17.61 25.66 -36.31
C ALA A 13 -16.58 26.10 -37.37
N HIS A 14 -16.32 25.23 -38.33
CA HIS A 14 -15.76 25.59 -39.63
C HIS A 14 -16.78 25.20 -40.70
N ARG A 15 -17.13 26.18 -41.56
CA ARG A 15 -18.03 26.04 -42.72
C ARG A 15 -17.61 24.87 -43.60
N GLU A 16 -18.57 24.01 -43.94
CA GLU A 16 -18.45 23.00 -44.99
C GLU A 16 -18.28 23.66 -46.38
N PRO A 17 -17.40 23.15 -47.26
CA PRO A 17 -17.57 23.32 -48.69
C PRO A 17 -18.46 22.20 -49.26
N ALA A 18 -19.36 22.59 -50.16
CA ALA A 18 -20.32 21.74 -50.85
C ALA A 18 -19.67 20.61 -51.67
N GLY A 19 -20.43 19.52 -51.86
CA GLY A 19 -20.01 18.28 -52.53
C GLY A 19 -19.78 18.40 -54.05
N PRO A 20 -19.33 17.31 -54.71
CA PRO A 20 -18.87 17.36 -56.09
C PRO A 20 -20.06 17.32 -57.07
N GLU A 21 -20.15 18.34 -57.94
CA GLU A 21 -20.93 18.30 -59.17
C GLU A 21 -20.22 17.40 -60.19
N ILE A 22 -20.94 16.41 -60.71
CA ILE A 22 -20.54 15.61 -61.86
C ILE A 22 -20.75 16.49 -63.10
N ARG A 23 -19.68 16.89 -63.80
CA ARG A 23 -19.78 17.54 -65.11
C ARG A 23 -19.31 16.61 -66.23
N HIS A 24 -20.11 16.59 -67.28
CA HIS A 24 -19.96 15.82 -68.51
C HIS A 24 -18.67 16.16 -69.27
N ALA A 25 -18.18 15.15 -70.00
CA ALA A 25 -17.15 15.26 -71.00
C ALA A 25 -17.67 16.07 -72.19
N ASP A 26 -17.18 17.29 -72.36
CA ASP A 26 -17.03 18.03 -73.62
C ASP A 26 -16.50 19.43 -73.30
N ASP A 27 -15.21 19.54 -72.99
CA ASP A 27 -14.47 20.80 -73.11
C ASP A 27 -12.96 20.52 -73.03
N ILE A 28 -12.40 19.98 -74.11
CA ILE A 28 -10.96 19.92 -74.31
C ILE A 28 -10.64 20.72 -75.57
N ARG A 29 -10.30 22.00 -75.39
CA ARG A 29 -9.40 22.75 -76.27
C ARG A 29 -8.91 24.01 -75.57
N SER A 30 -7.60 24.25 -75.67
CA SER A 30 -6.79 25.35 -75.14
C SER A 30 -6.47 25.37 -73.63
N VAL A 31 -5.38 24.68 -73.26
CA VAL A 31 -4.58 25.02 -72.07
C VAL A 31 -3.13 25.25 -72.54
N PRO A 32 -2.49 26.39 -72.22
CA PRO A 32 -1.12 26.67 -72.64
C PRO A 32 -0.10 25.82 -71.88
N MET A 33 0.99 25.44 -72.56
CA MET A 33 2.10 24.65 -72.03
C MET A 33 2.77 25.32 -70.82
N PRO A 34 2.98 24.62 -69.69
CA PRO A 34 3.79 25.14 -68.59
C PRO A 34 5.29 25.01 -68.91
N ALA A 35 6.06 26.02 -68.49
CA ALA A 35 7.51 26.15 -68.64
C ALA A 35 8.31 24.97 -68.03
N PRO A 36 9.55 24.70 -68.48
CA PRO A 36 10.36 23.59 -68.00
C PRO A 36 10.68 23.72 -66.51
N VAL A 37 10.37 22.65 -65.76
CA VAL A 37 10.63 22.53 -64.33
C VAL A 37 12.13 22.26 -64.12
N HIS A 38 12.85 23.24 -63.54
CA HIS A 38 14.18 23.00 -63.00
C HIS A 38 14.08 22.08 -61.77
N LEU A 39 14.60 20.85 -61.89
CA LEU A 39 14.77 19.94 -60.76
C LEU A 39 15.90 20.46 -59.84
N PRO A 40 15.66 20.61 -58.52
CA PRO A 40 16.72 21.01 -57.61
C PRO A 40 17.75 19.88 -57.45
N VAL A 41 19.02 20.23 -57.68
CA VAL A 41 20.20 19.40 -57.44
C VAL A 41 20.23 18.97 -55.95
N ARG A 42 20.30 17.66 -55.68
CA ARG A 42 20.48 17.14 -54.31
C ARG A 42 21.89 17.49 -53.80
N PRO A 43 22.05 18.14 -52.63
CA PRO A 43 23.37 18.39 -52.06
C PRO A 43 23.99 17.09 -51.48
N PRO A 44 25.32 17.03 -51.31
CA PRO A 44 26.04 15.79 -51.00
C PRO A 44 25.75 15.23 -49.59
N PRO A 45 25.76 13.89 -49.41
CA PRO A 45 25.34 13.24 -48.18
C PRO A 45 26.51 13.17 -47.19
N GLY A 46 26.60 14.11 -46.25
CA GLY A 46 27.60 13.99 -45.18
C GLY A 46 27.54 15.09 -44.12
N ARG A 47 27.64 16.37 -44.54
CA ARG A 47 27.62 17.53 -43.63
C ARG A 47 26.21 17.93 -43.16
N ASP A 48 25.20 17.51 -43.90
CA ASP A 48 23.82 17.89 -43.72
C ASP A 48 23.15 17.21 -42.50
N ARG A 49 23.64 16.03 -42.08
CA ARG A 49 23.06 15.31 -40.95
C ARG A 49 23.37 15.98 -39.60
N LEU A 50 24.60 16.46 -39.41
CA LEU A 50 25.02 17.18 -38.22
C LEU A 50 24.40 18.57 -38.13
N GLN A 51 24.29 19.29 -39.25
CA GLN A 51 23.60 20.58 -39.29
C GLN A 51 22.09 20.46 -39.09
N ARG A 52 21.43 19.42 -39.64
CA ARG A 52 20.02 19.13 -39.34
C ARG A 52 19.79 18.72 -37.89
N ILE A 53 20.71 17.96 -37.28
CA ILE A 53 20.65 17.63 -35.85
C ILE A 53 20.86 18.88 -35.00
N ALA A 54 21.84 19.74 -35.33
CA ALA A 54 22.09 21.01 -34.65
C ALA A 54 20.92 22.00 -34.79
N ALA A 55 20.31 22.11 -35.98
CA ALA A 55 19.13 22.92 -36.23
C ALA A 55 17.88 22.38 -35.51
N ALA A 56 17.73 21.05 -35.44
CA ALA A 56 16.67 20.40 -34.66
C ALA A 56 16.85 20.52 -33.13
N LEU A 57 18.08 20.74 -32.67
CA LEU A 57 18.44 21.00 -31.28
C LEU A 57 18.49 22.49 -30.93
N SER A 58 18.20 23.39 -31.88
CA SER A 58 18.11 24.81 -31.59
C SER A 58 17.03 25.09 -30.52
N PRO A 59 17.28 26.00 -29.56
CA PRO A 59 16.32 26.28 -28.47
C PRO A 59 14.92 26.65 -28.97
N SER A 60 14.83 27.34 -30.11
CA SER A 60 13.57 27.72 -30.74
C SER A 60 12.85 26.55 -31.42
N ALA A 61 13.57 25.58 -32.01
CA ALA A 61 12.96 24.36 -32.53
C ALA A 61 12.47 23.44 -31.40
N VAL A 62 13.24 23.30 -30.34
CA VAL A 62 12.86 22.53 -29.14
C VAL A 62 11.63 23.14 -28.47
N MET A 63 11.61 24.46 -28.25
CA MET A 63 10.46 25.15 -27.64
C MET A 63 9.19 25.02 -28.49
N ARG A 64 9.30 25.12 -29.82
CA ARG A 64 8.16 24.87 -30.73
C ARG A 64 7.67 23.43 -30.67
N GLY A 65 8.59 22.46 -30.61
CA GLY A 65 8.26 21.05 -30.42
C GLY A 65 7.52 20.79 -29.10
N LEU A 66 8.01 21.36 -27.99
CA LEU A 66 7.38 21.24 -26.68
C LEU A 66 5.98 21.86 -26.63
N ARG A 67 5.79 23.04 -27.23
CA ARG A 67 4.46 23.68 -27.32
C ARG A 67 3.48 22.83 -28.12
N ARG A 68 3.94 22.25 -29.24
CA ARG A 68 3.13 21.35 -30.06
C ARG A 68 2.75 20.09 -29.30
N ASP A 69 3.72 19.46 -28.64
CA ASP A 69 3.48 18.26 -27.84
C ASP A 69 2.50 18.56 -26.69
N LEU A 70 2.66 19.69 -25.98
CA LEU A 70 1.75 20.09 -24.92
C LEU A 70 0.31 20.34 -25.43
N ALA A 71 0.15 21.01 -26.58
CA ALA A 71 -1.15 21.21 -27.20
C ALA A 71 -1.83 19.87 -27.53
N LEU A 72 -1.07 18.92 -28.09
CA LEU A 72 -1.57 17.57 -28.37
C LEU A 72 -1.98 16.82 -27.09
N GLU A 73 -1.25 16.97 -25.98
CA GLU A 73 -1.67 16.36 -24.70
C GLU A 73 -2.98 16.96 -24.18
N MET A 74 -3.14 18.27 -24.29
CA MET A 74 -4.37 18.96 -23.89
C MET A 74 -5.57 18.48 -24.71
N GLU A 75 -5.41 18.38 -26.04
CA GLU A 75 -6.42 17.81 -26.94
C GLU A 75 -6.75 16.35 -26.60
N ARG A 76 -5.75 15.58 -26.16
CA ARG A 76 -5.90 14.18 -25.73
C ARG A 76 -6.48 14.02 -24.32
N GLY A 77 -6.90 15.11 -23.67
CA GLY A 77 -7.60 15.09 -22.39
C GLY A 77 -6.69 15.03 -21.16
N LEU A 78 -5.45 15.52 -21.24
CA LEU A 78 -4.50 15.58 -20.10
C LEU A 78 -5.12 16.21 -18.84
N LEU A 79 -5.90 17.28 -19.00
CA LEU A 79 -6.53 18.01 -17.90
C LEU A 79 -7.43 17.11 -17.04
N PHE A 80 -8.15 16.17 -17.67
CA PHE A 80 -8.99 15.22 -16.93
C PHE A 80 -8.15 14.24 -16.11
N LEU A 81 -6.99 13.83 -16.63
CA LEU A 81 -6.06 12.93 -15.92
C LEU A 81 -5.35 13.63 -14.76
N MET A 82 -5.25 14.97 -14.80
CA MET A 82 -4.70 15.75 -13.68
C MET A 82 -5.66 15.85 -12.49
N LEU A 83 -6.97 15.69 -12.69
CA LEU A 83 -7.97 15.81 -11.63
C LEU A 83 -7.69 14.93 -10.40
N PRO A 84 -7.57 13.58 -10.52
CA PRO A 84 -7.25 12.73 -9.37
C PRO A 84 -5.85 13.01 -8.80
N LEU A 85 -4.90 13.47 -9.62
CA LEU A 85 -3.55 13.78 -9.14
C LEU A 85 -3.57 15.03 -8.25
N MET A 86 -4.32 16.06 -8.62
CA MET A 86 -4.46 17.28 -7.82
C MET A 86 -5.25 17.03 -6.53
N ILE A 87 -6.36 16.29 -6.62
CA ILE A 87 -7.13 15.86 -5.43
C ILE A 87 -6.25 15.02 -4.50
N GLY A 88 -5.52 14.04 -5.06
CA GLY A 88 -4.60 13.19 -4.31
C GLY A 88 -3.45 13.97 -3.67
N ALA A 89 -2.89 14.96 -4.37
CA ALA A 89 -1.86 15.86 -3.82
C ALA A 89 -2.41 16.68 -2.65
N GLY A 90 -3.66 17.16 -2.74
CA GLY A 90 -4.36 17.81 -1.63
C GLY A 90 -4.55 16.90 -0.42
N ALA A 91 -5.08 15.70 -0.64
CA ALA A 91 -5.25 14.71 0.43
C ALA A 91 -3.91 14.31 1.08
N ALA A 92 -2.89 13.99 0.28
CA ALA A 92 -1.55 13.68 0.77
C ALA A 92 -0.92 14.86 1.52
N GLY A 93 -1.12 16.09 1.02
CA GLY A 93 -0.69 17.32 1.69
C GLY A 93 -1.33 17.47 3.07
N TYR A 94 -2.64 17.25 3.18
CA TYR A 94 -3.35 17.26 4.47
C TYR A 94 -2.77 16.24 5.47
N PHE A 95 -2.43 15.03 5.03
CA PHE A 95 -1.83 14.01 5.91
C PHE A 95 -0.36 14.28 6.24
N ALA A 96 0.36 15.03 5.39
CA ALA A 96 1.73 15.44 5.64
C ALA A 96 1.84 16.61 6.64
N LEU A 97 0.80 17.43 6.79
CA LEU A 97 0.77 18.54 7.75
C LEU A 97 0.81 18.03 9.21
N SER A 98 1.60 18.72 10.05
CA SER A 98 1.69 18.41 11.49
C SER A 98 0.44 18.80 12.26
N THR A 99 -0.26 19.85 11.80
CA THR A 99 -1.50 20.36 12.38
C THR A 99 -2.65 20.18 11.41
N GLU A 100 -3.86 20.07 11.96
CA GLU A 100 -5.06 20.03 11.14
C GLU A 100 -5.43 21.45 10.72
N PRO A 101 -5.54 21.74 9.41
CA PRO A 101 -6.15 22.99 8.97
C PRO A 101 -7.60 23.06 9.46
N ASP A 102 -8.02 24.28 9.80
CA ASP A 102 -9.40 24.51 10.20
C ASP A 102 -10.37 24.25 9.02
N LEU A 103 -11.49 23.59 9.29
CA LEU A 103 -12.44 23.21 8.25
C LEU A 103 -13.11 24.46 7.63
N SER A 104 -13.40 25.48 8.44
CA SER A 104 -14.03 26.70 7.92
C SER A 104 -13.08 27.47 7.00
N ALA A 105 -11.78 27.54 7.36
CA ALA A 105 -10.76 28.13 6.52
C ALA A 105 -10.60 27.40 5.18
N LEU A 106 -10.63 26.05 5.18
CA LEU A 106 -10.58 25.26 3.95
C LEU A 106 -11.81 25.50 3.07
N LEU A 107 -13.03 25.50 3.64
CA LEU A 107 -14.26 25.74 2.89
C LEU A 107 -14.31 27.16 2.34
N ALA A 108 -13.96 28.18 3.14
CA ALA A 108 -13.88 29.57 2.70
C ALA A 108 -12.86 29.73 1.55
N GLY A 109 -11.71 29.08 1.66
CA GLY A 109 -10.72 29.00 0.59
C GLY A 109 -11.32 28.37 -0.69
N SER A 110 -11.99 27.23 -0.58
CA SER A 110 -12.65 26.57 -1.72
C SER A 110 -13.68 27.48 -2.40
N PHE A 111 -14.53 28.18 -1.64
CA PHE A 111 -15.50 29.13 -2.20
C PHE A 111 -14.82 30.34 -2.85
N ALA A 112 -13.76 30.88 -2.25
CA ALA A 112 -12.99 31.99 -2.83
C ALA A 112 -12.34 31.58 -4.17
N PHE A 113 -11.70 30.41 -4.24
CA PHE A 113 -11.13 29.89 -5.48
C PHE A 113 -12.19 29.57 -6.54
N ALA A 114 -13.38 29.08 -6.15
CA ALA A 114 -14.50 28.89 -7.06
C ALA A 114 -15.03 30.23 -7.62
N GLY A 115 -15.14 31.26 -6.78
CA GLY A 115 -15.50 32.61 -7.21
C GLY A 115 -14.48 33.23 -8.16
N LEU A 116 -13.18 33.13 -7.83
CA LEU A 116 -12.09 33.56 -8.71
C LEU A 116 -12.07 32.79 -10.03
N LEU A 117 -12.35 31.48 -10.01
CA LEU A 117 -12.45 30.66 -11.21
C LEU A 117 -13.60 31.14 -12.10
N TRP A 118 -14.75 31.46 -11.52
CA TRP A 118 -15.89 32.00 -12.26
C TRP A 118 -15.58 33.38 -12.88
N LEU A 119 -14.92 34.27 -12.14
CA LEU A 119 -14.46 35.58 -12.63
C LEU A 119 -13.42 35.42 -13.75
N ALA A 120 -12.49 34.48 -13.60
CA ALA A 120 -11.41 34.21 -14.55
C ALA A 120 -11.79 33.27 -15.70
N ARG A 121 -13.07 32.87 -15.84
CA ARG A 121 -13.52 31.89 -16.84
C ARG A 121 -13.20 32.26 -18.29
N ARG A 122 -13.01 33.55 -18.58
CA ARG A 122 -12.61 34.06 -19.90
C ARG A 122 -11.11 33.98 -20.17
N ARG A 123 -10.28 33.80 -19.12
CA ARG A 123 -8.82 33.71 -19.21
C ARG A 123 -8.40 32.25 -19.02
N HIS A 124 -8.25 31.52 -20.12
CA HIS A 124 -8.00 30.08 -20.11
C HIS A 124 -6.86 29.65 -19.17
N GLY A 125 -5.68 30.27 -19.27
CA GLY A 125 -4.52 29.90 -18.42
C GLY A 125 -4.77 30.06 -16.92
N THR A 126 -5.32 31.20 -16.50
CA THR A 126 -5.63 31.46 -15.08
C THR A 126 -6.77 30.56 -14.58
N SER A 127 -7.78 30.30 -15.41
CA SER A 127 -8.87 29.40 -15.04
C SER A 127 -8.38 27.96 -14.78
N LEU A 128 -7.42 27.47 -15.56
CA LEU A 128 -6.84 26.14 -15.36
C LEU A 128 -6.03 26.06 -14.06
N LEU A 129 -5.23 27.09 -13.76
CA LEU A 129 -4.47 27.15 -12.52
C LEU A 129 -5.41 27.21 -11.29
N LEU A 130 -6.44 28.05 -11.33
CA LEU A 130 -7.44 28.16 -10.27
C LEU A 130 -8.23 26.86 -10.09
N ALA A 131 -8.60 26.18 -11.18
CA ALA A 131 -9.23 24.87 -11.12
C ALA A 131 -8.31 23.82 -10.48
N GLY A 132 -7.02 23.83 -10.80
CA GLY A 132 -6.03 22.97 -10.14
C GLY A 132 -5.93 23.22 -8.64
N CYS A 133 -5.84 24.48 -8.22
CA CYS A 133 -5.86 24.86 -6.80
C CYS A 133 -7.15 24.43 -6.10
N LEU A 134 -8.30 24.61 -6.76
CA LEU A 134 -9.59 24.15 -6.23
C LEU A 134 -9.62 22.63 -6.04
N CYS A 135 -9.06 21.85 -6.98
CA CYS A 135 -8.97 20.40 -6.83
C CYS A 135 -8.10 19.96 -5.65
N ILE A 136 -6.97 20.64 -5.42
CA ILE A 136 -6.11 20.41 -4.25
C ILE A 136 -6.90 20.70 -2.96
N LEU A 137 -7.60 21.83 -2.90
CA LEU A 137 -8.44 22.18 -1.75
C LEU A 137 -9.57 21.18 -1.52
N CYS A 138 -10.23 20.70 -2.58
CA CYS A 138 -11.23 19.64 -2.48
C CYS A 138 -10.65 18.37 -1.86
N GLY A 139 -9.43 17.97 -2.23
CA GLY A 139 -8.73 16.84 -1.61
C GLY A 139 -8.44 17.07 -0.12
N MET A 140 -8.01 18.28 0.27
CA MET A 140 -7.79 18.63 1.68
C MET A 140 -9.10 18.63 2.50
N VAL A 141 -10.18 19.18 1.93
CA VAL A 141 -11.52 19.19 2.56
C VAL A 141 -12.02 17.75 2.76
N ALA A 142 -11.93 16.91 1.73
CA ALA A 142 -12.32 15.50 1.84
C ALA A 142 -11.53 14.80 2.96
N ALA A 143 -10.21 14.99 3.00
CA ALA A 143 -9.36 14.41 4.04
C ALA A 143 -9.69 14.91 5.46
N ARG A 144 -10.01 16.20 5.59
CA ARG A 144 -10.44 16.79 6.88
C ARG A 144 -11.79 16.24 7.35
N LEU A 145 -12.74 16.10 6.44
CA LEU A 145 -14.08 15.55 6.71
C LEU A 145 -13.99 14.08 7.11
N GLU A 146 -13.22 13.26 6.37
CA GLU A 146 -13.00 11.86 6.70
C GLU A 146 -12.37 11.69 8.08
N THR A 147 -11.32 12.47 8.36
CA THR A 147 -10.61 12.41 9.66
C THR A 147 -11.55 12.70 10.84
N GLY A 148 -12.53 13.61 10.65
CA GLY A 148 -13.57 13.90 11.63
C GLY A 148 -14.60 12.79 11.79
N ARG A 149 -15.01 12.14 10.69
CA ARG A 149 -15.97 11.02 10.71
C ARG A 149 -15.40 9.76 11.35
N GLY A 150 -14.10 9.52 11.19
CA GLY A 150 -13.41 8.35 11.74
C GLY A 150 -12.95 8.48 13.21
N ALA A 151 -13.41 9.50 13.95
CA ALA A 151 -12.95 9.75 15.32
C ALA A 151 -13.48 8.70 16.33
N ALA A 152 -12.91 7.50 16.31
CA ALA A 152 -13.19 6.48 17.31
C ALA A 152 -12.59 6.88 18.67
N VAL A 153 -13.37 6.67 19.74
CA VAL A 153 -12.90 6.81 21.11
C VAL A 153 -11.76 5.80 21.34
N THR A 154 -10.54 6.31 21.52
CA THR A 154 -9.35 5.49 21.70
C THR A 154 -8.99 5.34 23.17
N THR A 155 -8.59 4.13 23.58
CA THR A 155 -8.15 3.88 24.96
C THR A 155 -6.81 4.58 25.21
N GLY A 156 -6.71 5.40 26.27
CA GLY A 156 -5.49 6.17 26.57
C GLY A 156 -4.34 5.38 27.23
N SER A 157 -4.64 4.26 27.89
CA SER A 157 -3.63 3.43 28.58
C SER A 157 -4.05 1.98 28.65
N ALA A 158 -3.08 1.07 28.79
CA ALA A 158 -3.39 -0.33 29.00
C ALA A 158 -4.29 -0.53 30.23
N VAL A 159 -5.40 -1.25 30.07
CA VAL A 159 -6.37 -1.53 31.13
C VAL A 159 -6.87 -2.96 31.04
N THR A 160 -7.01 -3.62 32.19
CA THR A 160 -7.64 -4.93 32.28
C THR A 160 -9.07 -4.73 32.77
N THR A 161 -10.06 -5.13 31.97
CA THR A 161 -11.49 -4.98 32.30
C THR A 161 -12.26 -6.21 31.82
N THR A 162 -13.46 -6.43 32.37
CA THR A 162 -14.41 -7.39 31.81
C THR A 162 -15.21 -6.69 30.74
N LEU A 163 -15.04 -7.10 29.49
CA LEU A 163 -15.70 -6.50 28.34
C LEU A 163 -16.93 -7.32 27.96
N THR A 164 -18.04 -6.63 27.73
CA THR A 164 -19.26 -7.19 27.14
C THR A 164 -19.50 -6.54 25.78
N GLY A 165 -19.98 -7.32 24.82
CA GLY A 165 -20.24 -6.83 23.47
C GLY A 165 -20.78 -7.89 22.54
N ARG A 166 -20.81 -7.56 21.25
CA ARG A 166 -21.21 -8.46 20.17
C ARG A 166 -20.05 -8.68 19.23
N ILE A 167 -19.85 -9.91 18.79
CA ILE A 167 -18.81 -10.25 17.81
C ILE A 167 -19.26 -9.72 16.44
N ALA A 168 -18.52 -8.78 15.87
CA ALA A 168 -18.74 -8.29 14.52
C ALA A 168 -18.06 -9.16 13.47
N ALA A 169 -16.87 -9.69 13.77
CA ALA A 169 -16.14 -10.61 12.92
C ALA A 169 -15.21 -11.51 13.74
N ALA A 170 -14.96 -12.72 13.25
CA ALA A 170 -14.05 -13.67 13.86
C ALA A 170 -13.11 -14.25 12.79
N GLU A 171 -11.80 -14.18 13.04
CA GLU A 171 -10.76 -14.73 12.16
C GLU A 171 -9.94 -15.76 12.95
N LEU A 172 -9.89 -17.00 12.46
CA LEU A 172 -8.99 -18.02 12.99
C LEU A 172 -7.56 -17.69 12.59
N LEU A 173 -6.62 -17.61 13.53
CA LEU A 173 -5.20 -17.35 13.34
C LEU A 173 -4.37 -18.64 13.46
N GLU A 174 -3.17 -18.65 12.86
CA GLU A 174 -2.20 -19.73 13.02
C GLU A 174 -1.84 -19.98 14.51
N GLY A 175 -1.69 -21.26 14.85
CA GLY A 175 -1.36 -21.73 16.20
C GLY A 175 -2.56 -21.77 17.16
N GLY A 176 -3.77 -21.96 16.65
CA GLY A 176 -4.98 -22.09 17.47
C GLY A 176 -5.34 -20.79 18.22
N ARG A 177 -5.04 -19.64 17.62
CA ARG A 177 -5.47 -18.32 18.13
C ARG A 177 -6.64 -17.85 17.29
N MET A 178 -7.43 -16.92 17.81
CA MET A 178 -8.50 -16.26 17.05
C MET A 178 -8.44 -14.77 17.29
N ARG A 179 -8.63 -13.99 16.24
CA ARG A 179 -8.84 -12.55 16.31
C ARG A 179 -10.33 -12.27 16.20
N LEU A 180 -10.88 -11.58 17.20
CA LEU A 180 -12.26 -11.14 17.22
C LEU A 180 -12.31 -9.63 17.10
N ILE A 181 -13.21 -9.13 16.27
CA ILE A 181 -13.63 -7.73 16.28
C ILE A 181 -14.93 -7.69 17.08
N VAL A 182 -14.90 -7.00 18.22
CA VAL A 182 -16.04 -6.90 19.14
C VAL A 182 -16.56 -5.48 19.15
N GLU A 183 -17.84 -5.33 18.83
CA GLU A 183 -18.63 -4.12 19.07
C GLU A 183 -19.00 -4.11 20.55
N THR A 184 -18.49 -3.13 21.28
CA THR A 184 -18.60 -3.11 22.74
C THR A 184 -19.95 -2.56 23.17
N SER A 185 -20.55 -3.18 24.19
CA SER A 185 -21.79 -2.71 24.82
C SER A 185 -21.57 -2.23 26.24
N GLY A 186 -20.53 -2.72 26.91
CA GLY A 186 -20.25 -2.38 28.29
C GLY A 186 -18.88 -2.86 28.76
N SER A 187 -18.47 -2.33 29.91
CA SER A 187 -17.29 -2.80 30.62
C SER A 187 -17.54 -2.79 32.12
N ALA A 188 -16.98 -3.78 32.82
CA ALA A 188 -17.14 -3.94 34.25
C ALA A 188 -15.81 -4.29 34.92
N ARG A 189 -15.60 -3.76 36.12
CA ARG A 189 -14.43 -4.03 36.97
C ARG A 189 -13.09 -3.81 36.23
N PRO A 190 -12.73 -2.57 35.86
CA PRO A 190 -13.45 -1.29 36.04
C PRO A 190 -14.38 -0.95 34.87
N ALA A 191 -15.41 -0.16 35.14
CA ALA A 191 -16.24 0.45 34.09
C ALA A 191 -15.48 1.63 33.44
N LEU A 192 -15.25 1.54 32.13
CA LEU A 192 -14.53 2.56 31.39
C LEU A 192 -15.47 3.71 31.03
N ARG A 193 -15.11 4.93 31.47
CA ARG A 193 -15.83 6.17 31.09
C ARG A 193 -15.82 6.41 29.57
N TYR A 194 -14.72 6.04 28.92
CA TYR A 194 -14.51 6.18 27.48
C TYR A 194 -14.27 4.81 26.88
N LEU A 195 -15.35 4.04 26.72
CA LEU A 195 -15.31 2.71 26.13
C LEU A 195 -15.21 2.82 24.61
N PRO A 196 -14.20 2.22 23.95
CA PRO A 196 -14.13 2.18 22.50
C PRO A 196 -15.28 1.36 21.90
N GLU A 197 -15.99 1.90 20.93
CA GLU A 197 -17.13 1.22 20.27
C GLU A 197 -16.72 -0.10 19.60
N ARG A 198 -15.53 -0.15 19.01
CA ARG A 198 -14.98 -1.38 18.39
C ARG A 198 -13.59 -1.66 18.91
N VAL A 199 -13.36 -2.91 19.29
CA VAL A 199 -12.06 -3.40 19.76
C VAL A 199 -11.63 -4.66 19.03
N ARG A 200 -10.33 -4.78 18.78
CA ARG A 200 -9.73 -5.96 18.14
C ARG A 200 -9.00 -6.78 19.21
N ILE A 201 -9.56 -7.94 19.56
CA ILE A 201 -9.04 -8.80 20.62
C ILE A 201 -8.51 -10.12 20.06
N THR A 202 -7.45 -10.65 20.66
CA THR A 202 -6.93 -11.99 20.35
C THR A 202 -7.25 -12.96 21.49
N THR A 203 -7.80 -14.12 21.18
CA THR A 203 -8.13 -15.19 22.13
C THR A 203 -7.56 -16.53 21.67
N ARG A 204 -7.57 -17.55 22.52
CA ARG A 204 -7.30 -18.93 22.10
C ARG A 204 -8.54 -19.52 21.43
N MET A 205 -8.32 -20.48 20.54
CA MET A 205 -9.38 -21.25 19.90
C MET A 205 -10.21 -21.95 20.97
N GLN A 206 -11.52 -21.91 20.79
CA GLN A 206 -12.49 -22.54 21.69
C GLN A 206 -13.10 -23.77 21.01
N ALA A 207 -13.74 -24.63 21.81
CA ALA A 207 -14.47 -25.79 21.31
C ALA A 207 -15.57 -25.38 20.32
N ARG A 208 -16.22 -24.24 20.55
CA ARG A 208 -17.15 -23.62 19.60
C ARG A 208 -16.48 -22.42 18.92
N LEU A 209 -16.49 -22.42 17.59
CA LEU A 209 -16.06 -21.28 16.79
C LEU A 209 -17.07 -20.12 16.96
N PRO A 210 -16.64 -18.95 17.45
CA PRO A 210 -17.49 -17.77 17.54
C PRO A 210 -17.98 -17.31 16.16
N ARG A 211 -19.26 -16.97 16.08
CA ARG A 211 -19.87 -16.43 14.86
C ARG A 211 -20.14 -14.94 15.03
N ALA A 212 -20.19 -14.19 13.93
CA ALA A 212 -20.67 -12.82 14.01
C ALA A 212 -22.13 -12.81 14.48
N GLY A 213 -22.45 -11.83 15.33
CA GLY A 213 -23.71 -11.74 16.03
C GLY A 213 -23.69 -12.39 17.42
N ASP A 214 -22.78 -13.33 17.70
CA ASP A 214 -22.69 -13.95 19.03
C ASP A 214 -22.35 -12.91 20.12
N GLY A 215 -22.92 -13.10 21.31
CA GLY A 215 -22.60 -12.31 22.50
C GLY A 215 -21.22 -12.67 23.03
N PHE A 216 -20.42 -11.65 23.36
CA PHE A 216 -19.08 -11.81 23.91
C PHE A 216 -19.03 -11.24 25.33
N THR A 217 -18.58 -12.05 26.29
CA THR A 217 -18.22 -11.60 27.63
C THR A 217 -16.88 -12.20 28.04
N GLY A 218 -15.89 -11.36 28.33
CA GLY A 218 -14.56 -11.87 28.73
C GLY A 218 -13.70 -10.85 29.44
N ARG A 219 -12.79 -11.32 30.29
CA ARG A 219 -11.76 -10.47 30.89
C ARG A 219 -10.67 -10.22 29.85
N VAL A 220 -10.43 -8.96 29.51
CA VAL A 220 -9.52 -8.56 28.44
C VAL A 220 -8.50 -7.54 28.93
N ARG A 221 -7.28 -7.60 28.39
CA ARG A 221 -6.31 -6.49 28.49
C ARG A 221 -6.41 -5.67 27.21
N LEU A 222 -6.99 -4.48 27.31
CA LEU A 222 -7.07 -3.51 26.23
C LEU A 222 -5.86 -2.59 26.27
N MET A 223 -5.34 -2.23 25.11
CA MET A 223 -4.21 -1.34 24.89
C MET A 223 -4.55 -0.38 23.75
N PRO A 224 -4.02 0.86 23.76
CA PRO A 224 -4.11 1.73 22.60
C PRO A 224 -3.50 1.06 21.35
N PRO A 225 -4.02 1.37 20.15
CA PRO A 225 -3.35 1.00 18.91
C PRO A 225 -1.90 1.52 18.88
N PRO A 226 -0.90 0.68 18.56
CA PRO A 226 0.50 1.07 18.61
C PRO A 226 0.83 2.08 17.51
N GLY A 227 1.87 2.89 17.73
CA GLY A 227 2.40 3.77 16.68
C GLY A 227 3.37 3.03 15.75
N PRO A 228 4.10 3.78 14.90
CA PRO A 228 5.16 3.21 14.07
C PRO A 228 6.28 2.59 14.93
N VAL A 229 6.76 1.41 14.54
CA VAL A 229 7.90 0.74 15.21
C VAL A 229 9.26 1.40 14.94
N ARG A 230 9.30 2.32 13.97
CA ARG A 230 10.44 3.20 13.68
C ARG A 230 9.97 4.48 13.00
N PRO A 231 10.76 5.56 13.01
CA PRO A 231 10.46 6.76 12.25
C PRO A 231 10.29 6.47 10.75
N GLY A 232 9.22 7.02 10.17
CA GLY A 232 8.83 6.79 8.77
C GLY A 232 8.36 5.36 8.46
N GLY A 233 8.15 4.52 9.47
CA GLY A 233 7.55 3.20 9.31
C GLY A 233 6.02 3.25 9.21
N TYR A 234 5.42 2.09 8.97
CA TYR A 234 3.95 1.94 8.93
C TYR A 234 3.32 2.29 10.29
N ASP A 235 2.28 3.11 10.27
CA ASP A 235 1.57 3.59 11.46
C ASP A 235 0.27 2.81 11.69
N PHE A 236 0.27 1.92 12.67
CA PHE A 236 -0.92 1.13 13.01
C PHE A 236 -2.04 1.96 13.66
N SER A 237 -1.69 3.07 14.33
CA SER A 237 -2.69 3.95 14.95
C SER A 237 -3.44 4.77 13.91
N PHE A 238 -2.77 5.15 12.82
CA PHE A 238 -3.40 5.76 11.66
C PHE A 238 -4.45 4.85 11.04
N GLU A 239 -4.09 3.61 10.68
CA GLU A 239 -5.04 2.65 10.10
C GLU A 239 -6.21 2.35 11.06
N SER A 240 -5.90 2.14 12.35
CA SER A 240 -6.93 1.81 13.35
C SER A 240 -7.95 2.93 13.54
N HIS A 241 -7.56 4.19 13.33
CA HIS A 241 -8.47 5.34 13.36
C HIS A 241 -9.49 5.25 12.22
N PHE A 242 -9.04 5.02 10.99
CA PHE A 242 -9.95 4.91 9.83
C PHE A 242 -10.76 3.60 9.81
N ASP A 243 -10.24 2.52 10.42
CA ASP A 243 -10.98 1.28 10.69
C ASP A 243 -12.06 1.43 11.78
N GLY A 244 -12.05 2.55 12.54
CA GLY A 244 -12.90 2.76 13.71
C GLY A 244 -12.56 1.86 14.90
N THR A 245 -11.34 1.30 14.95
CA THR A 245 -10.88 0.42 16.04
C THR A 245 -10.16 1.23 17.12
N GLY A 246 -10.81 1.45 18.27
CA GLY A 246 -10.28 2.31 19.32
C GLY A 246 -9.36 1.62 20.34
N ALA A 247 -9.32 0.28 20.36
CA ALA A 247 -8.36 -0.48 21.16
C ALA A 247 -8.03 -1.85 20.57
N ILE A 248 -6.84 -2.34 20.90
CA ILE A 248 -6.40 -3.71 20.62
C ILE A 248 -6.15 -4.45 21.93
N GLY A 249 -6.28 -5.77 21.95
CA GLY A 249 -6.07 -6.50 23.19
C GLY A 249 -6.00 -8.01 23.06
N PHE A 250 -5.95 -8.66 24.21
CA PHE A 250 -6.06 -10.11 24.31
C PHE A 250 -6.95 -10.52 25.48
N VAL A 251 -7.58 -11.68 25.35
CA VAL A 251 -8.48 -12.25 26.35
C VAL A 251 -7.67 -13.06 27.37
N PHE A 252 -8.01 -12.92 28.65
CA PHE A 252 -7.54 -13.78 29.73
C PHE A 252 -8.51 -14.96 29.92
N GLY A 253 -7.96 -16.18 29.95
CA GLY A 253 -8.76 -17.39 30.10
C GLY A 253 -9.68 -17.63 28.91
N THR A 254 -10.82 -18.29 29.18
CA THR A 254 -11.83 -18.61 28.18
C THR A 254 -12.98 -17.60 28.30
N PRO A 255 -13.28 -16.81 27.26
CA PRO A 255 -14.43 -15.91 27.30
C PRO A 255 -15.73 -16.72 27.20
N ARG A 256 -16.81 -16.17 27.75
CA ARG A 256 -18.17 -16.68 27.55
C ARG A 256 -18.69 -16.15 26.22
N ILE A 257 -19.08 -17.07 25.34
CA ILE A 257 -19.64 -16.76 24.03
C ILE A 257 -21.03 -17.35 23.97
N GLU A 258 -22.03 -16.48 23.93
CA GLU A 258 -23.44 -16.86 23.93
C GLU A 258 -23.97 -16.76 22.51
N ALA A 259 -24.67 -17.81 22.06
CA ALA A 259 -25.31 -17.81 20.76
C ALA A 259 -26.34 -16.69 20.73
N SER A 260 -26.29 -15.82 19.72
CA SER A 260 -27.42 -14.93 19.50
C SER A 260 -28.55 -15.74 18.84
N PRO A 261 -29.76 -15.80 19.46
CA PRO A 261 -30.87 -16.58 18.92
C PRO A 261 -31.41 -15.99 17.60
N ASN A 262 -31.19 -14.70 17.34
CA ASN A 262 -31.51 -14.05 16.07
C ASN A 262 -30.45 -12.97 15.78
N PRO A 263 -29.43 -13.25 14.97
CA PRO A 263 -28.56 -12.18 14.51
C PRO A 263 -29.30 -11.50 13.35
N ASP A 264 -30.16 -10.55 13.71
CA ASP A 264 -30.94 -9.77 12.76
C ASP A 264 -30.02 -8.89 11.91
N GLY A 265 -30.24 -8.90 10.59
CA GLY A 265 -29.57 -8.04 9.64
C GLY A 265 -28.83 -8.75 8.51
N LEU A 266 -28.72 -8.06 7.38
CA LEU A 266 -28.05 -8.53 6.17
C LEU A 266 -26.57 -8.88 6.41
N SER A 267 -25.87 -8.12 7.27
CA SER A 267 -24.45 -8.35 7.59
C SER A 267 -24.21 -9.68 8.30
N ALA A 268 -25.06 -10.03 9.28
CA ALA A 268 -24.98 -11.31 9.97
C ALA A 268 -25.34 -12.48 9.05
N ALA A 269 -26.32 -12.29 8.15
CA ALA A 269 -26.66 -13.30 7.14
C ALA A 269 -25.47 -13.59 6.21
N ILE A 270 -24.82 -12.54 5.70
CA ILE A 270 -23.61 -12.66 4.87
C ILE A 270 -22.52 -13.39 5.63
N GLU A 271 -22.23 -13.02 6.88
CA GLU A 271 -21.17 -13.68 7.64
C GLU A 271 -21.45 -15.17 7.90
N ARG A 272 -22.72 -15.55 8.14
CA ARG A 272 -23.10 -16.97 8.25
C ARG A 272 -22.81 -17.73 6.96
N ILE A 273 -23.15 -17.15 5.81
CA ILE A 273 -22.87 -17.75 4.50
C ILE A 273 -21.35 -17.89 4.31
N ARG A 274 -20.58 -16.85 4.64
CA ARG A 274 -19.11 -16.85 4.55
C ARG A 274 -18.50 -17.95 5.40
N HIS A 275 -18.94 -18.07 6.65
CA HIS A 275 -18.44 -19.08 7.57
C HIS A 275 -18.82 -20.49 7.08
N ALA A 276 -20.07 -20.71 6.69
CA ALA A 276 -20.52 -22.02 6.18
C ALA A 276 -19.73 -22.44 4.93
N LEU A 277 -19.48 -21.49 4.03
CA LEU A 277 -18.70 -21.71 2.82
C LEU A 277 -17.23 -22.02 3.13
N ALA A 278 -16.62 -21.30 4.08
CA ALA A 278 -15.24 -21.56 4.49
C ALA A 278 -15.09 -22.96 5.10
N GLU A 279 -16.02 -23.38 5.96
CA GLU A 279 -16.02 -24.73 6.54
C GLU A 279 -16.21 -25.81 5.47
N ARG A 280 -17.13 -25.59 4.52
CA ARG A 280 -17.34 -26.53 3.41
C ARG A 280 -16.08 -26.68 2.54
N ILE A 281 -15.38 -25.58 2.24
CA ILE A 281 -14.12 -25.61 1.50
C ILE A 281 -13.04 -26.38 2.26
N ARG A 282 -12.89 -26.13 3.57
CA ARG A 282 -11.93 -26.85 4.43
C ARG A 282 -12.23 -28.35 4.52
N ALA A 283 -13.52 -28.71 4.52
CA ALA A 283 -13.93 -30.11 4.51
C ALA A 283 -13.59 -30.82 3.19
N ARG A 284 -13.59 -30.09 2.06
CA ARG A 284 -13.29 -30.65 0.72
C ARG A 284 -11.81 -30.57 0.34
N ILE A 285 -11.06 -29.60 0.86
CA ILE A 285 -9.64 -29.37 0.55
C ILE A 285 -8.85 -29.42 1.86
N GLN A 286 -8.07 -30.48 2.05
CA GLN A 286 -7.31 -30.69 3.27
C GLN A 286 -6.06 -29.80 3.37
N GLY A 287 -5.67 -29.46 4.60
CA GLY A 287 -4.43 -28.77 4.93
C GLY A 287 -4.37 -27.30 4.49
N GLN A 288 -3.15 -26.81 4.25
CA GLN A 288 -2.89 -25.40 3.93
C GLN A 288 -3.51 -24.94 2.60
N ASN A 289 -3.73 -25.86 1.65
CA ASN A 289 -4.40 -25.54 0.39
C ASN A 289 -5.87 -25.13 0.64
N GLY A 290 -6.54 -25.77 1.60
CA GLY A 290 -7.91 -25.43 1.99
C GLY A 290 -8.01 -24.08 2.67
N GLU A 291 -7.03 -23.71 3.50
CA GLU A 291 -7.00 -22.38 4.14
C GLU A 291 -6.78 -21.26 3.13
N ILE A 292 -5.90 -21.46 2.14
CA ILE A 292 -5.73 -20.50 1.04
C ILE A 292 -6.98 -20.45 0.17
N ALA A 293 -7.62 -21.59 -0.12
CA ALA A 293 -8.86 -21.63 -0.88
C ALA A 293 -9.99 -20.87 -0.17
N ALA A 294 -10.17 -21.11 1.12
CA ALA A 294 -11.13 -20.39 1.96
C ALA A 294 -10.80 -18.89 1.99
N ALA A 295 -9.53 -18.51 2.11
CA ALA A 295 -9.10 -17.11 2.06
C ALA A 295 -9.40 -16.42 0.73
N LEU A 296 -9.14 -17.11 -0.40
CA LEU A 296 -9.39 -16.59 -1.74
C LEU A 296 -10.87 -16.33 -2.00
N VAL A 297 -11.74 -17.19 -1.47
CA VAL A 297 -13.17 -17.16 -1.73
C VAL A 297 -13.92 -16.28 -0.72
N THR A 298 -13.65 -16.47 0.57
CA THR A 298 -14.44 -15.86 1.65
C THR A 298 -13.72 -14.69 2.31
N GLY A 299 -12.42 -14.52 2.05
CA GLY A 299 -11.59 -13.47 2.65
C GLY A 299 -10.96 -13.85 3.99
N TYR A 300 -11.24 -15.04 4.56
CA TYR A 300 -10.66 -15.46 5.84
C TYR A 300 -9.19 -15.92 5.70
N LYS A 301 -8.25 -15.10 6.18
CA LYS A 301 -6.81 -15.34 5.97
C LYS A 301 -6.06 -16.04 7.10
N GLY A 302 -6.63 -16.12 8.29
CA GLY A 302 -5.77 -16.20 9.46
C GLY A 302 -5.10 -17.56 9.69
N SER A 303 -5.52 -18.66 9.05
CA SER A 303 -4.88 -19.99 9.20
C SER A 303 -3.75 -20.29 8.20
N ILE A 304 -3.37 -19.33 7.36
CA ILE A 304 -2.28 -19.51 6.39
C ILE A 304 -0.95 -19.47 7.14
N SER A 305 -0.11 -20.50 6.96
CA SER A 305 1.16 -20.60 7.67
C SER A 305 2.12 -19.47 7.34
N ASP A 306 2.88 -19.01 8.35
CA ASP A 306 3.90 -17.97 8.18
C ASP A 306 4.91 -18.33 7.08
N SER A 307 5.26 -19.62 6.93
CA SER A 307 6.15 -20.12 5.88
C SER A 307 5.56 -19.95 4.48
N ASN A 308 4.29 -20.31 4.27
CA ASN A 308 3.62 -20.13 2.98
C ASN A 308 3.42 -18.65 2.65
N ALA A 309 3.03 -17.86 3.64
CA ALA A 309 2.87 -16.42 3.48
C ALA A 309 4.21 -15.75 3.12
N GLU A 310 5.30 -16.21 3.70
CA GLU A 310 6.64 -15.72 3.39
C GLU A 310 7.11 -16.13 2.00
N ALA A 311 6.96 -17.40 1.62
CA ALA A 311 7.31 -17.87 0.28
C ALA A 311 6.57 -17.09 -0.81
N LEU A 312 5.29 -16.80 -0.62
CA LEU A 312 4.50 -15.97 -1.54
C LEU A 312 5.00 -14.51 -1.57
N ARG A 313 5.43 -13.94 -0.45
CA ARG A 313 6.02 -12.57 -0.43
C ARG A 313 7.35 -12.53 -1.17
N THR A 314 8.26 -13.47 -0.90
CA THR A 314 9.60 -13.49 -1.50
C THR A 314 9.55 -13.76 -3.00
N SER A 315 8.64 -14.64 -3.44
CA SER A 315 8.41 -14.92 -4.87
C SER A 315 7.61 -13.84 -5.60
N GLY A 316 7.13 -12.78 -4.94
CA GLY A 316 6.30 -11.73 -5.56
C GLY A 316 4.82 -12.12 -5.79
N LEU A 317 4.40 -13.28 -5.29
CA LEU A 317 3.05 -13.84 -5.39
C LEU A 317 2.12 -13.45 -4.23
N ALA A 318 2.56 -12.59 -3.31
CA ALA A 318 1.76 -12.19 -2.13
C ALA A 318 0.42 -11.53 -2.47
N HIS A 319 0.26 -10.98 -3.67
CA HIS A 319 -1.01 -10.44 -4.14
C HIS A 319 -2.10 -11.51 -4.29
N ILE A 320 -1.75 -12.80 -4.38
CA ILE A 320 -2.70 -13.93 -4.39
C ILE A 320 -3.39 -14.07 -3.02
N LEU A 321 -2.70 -13.75 -1.92
CA LEU A 321 -3.26 -13.83 -0.56
C LEU A 321 -4.31 -12.76 -0.26
N ALA A 322 -4.44 -11.77 -1.14
CA ALA A 322 -5.50 -10.78 -1.06
C ALA A 322 -6.44 -10.97 -2.25
N ILE A 323 -7.72 -10.68 -2.03
CA ILE A 323 -8.67 -10.64 -3.13
C ILE A 323 -8.30 -9.44 -3.99
N SER A 324 -7.65 -9.74 -5.12
CA SER A 324 -7.05 -8.76 -6.02
C SER A 324 -8.05 -8.35 -7.10
N GLY A 325 -7.71 -7.29 -7.83
CA GLY A 325 -8.44 -6.87 -9.04
C GLY A 325 -8.52 -7.97 -10.10
N LEU A 326 -7.52 -8.85 -10.17
CA LEU A 326 -7.56 -10.01 -11.06
C LEU A 326 -8.69 -10.97 -10.68
N HIS A 327 -8.84 -11.30 -9.40
CA HIS A 327 -9.92 -12.21 -8.95
C HIS A 327 -11.29 -11.64 -9.30
N MET A 328 -11.49 -10.34 -9.05
CA MET A 328 -12.72 -9.63 -9.43
C MET A 328 -12.95 -9.63 -10.95
N ALA A 329 -11.91 -9.34 -11.73
CA ALA A 329 -11.98 -9.34 -13.18
C ALA A 329 -12.25 -10.73 -13.76
N LEU A 330 -11.69 -11.80 -13.16
CA LEU A 330 -11.95 -13.18 -13.53
C LEU A 330 -13.40 -13.57 -13.23
N VAL A 331 -13.94 -13.23 -12.06
CA VAL A 331 -15.36 -13.46 -11.75
C VAL A 331 -16.27 -12.75 -12.74
N ALA A 332 -16.06 -11.45 -12.99
CA ALA A 332 -16.82 -10.70 -13.98
C ALA A 332 -16.68 -11.28 -15.39
N GLY A 333 -15.45 -11.64 -15.78
CA GLY A 333 -15.13 -12.21 -17.09
C GLY A 333 -15.79 -13.57 -17.32
N THR A 334 -15.76 -14.46 -16.33
CA THR A 334 -16.40 -15.77 -16.43
C THR A 334 -17.92 -15.65 -16.46
N VAL A 335 -18.53 -14.78 -15.64
CA VAL A 335 -19.98 -14.54 -15.66
C VAL A 335 -20.41 -13.91 -16.99
N ALA A 336 -19.74 -12.84 -17.43
CA ALA A 336 -20.06 -12.19 -18.70
C ALA A 336 -19.83 -13.13 -19.90
N GLY A 337 -18.73 -13.89 -19.89
CA GLY A 337 -18.39 -14.84 -20.95
C GLY A 337 -19.35 -16.01 -21.01
N GLY A 338 -19.66 -16.61 -19.85
CA GLY A 338 -20.63 -17.71 -19.74
C GLY A 338 -22.03 -17.29 -20.19
N LEU A 339 -22.51 -16.13 -19.74
CA LEU A 339 -23.82 -15.63 -20.14
C LEU A 339 -23.88 -15.33 -21.65
N ARG A 340 -22.79 -14.81 -22.22
CA ARG A 340 -22.68 -14.63 -23.67
C ARG A 340 -22.69 -15.95 -24.43
N ALA A 341 -22.04 -16.98 -23.91
CA ALA A 341 -22.07 -18.31 -24.52
C ALA A 341 -23.47 -18.92 -24.45
N ILE A 342 -24.17 -18.77 -23.32
CA ILE A 342 -25.57 -19.21 -23.15
C ILE A 342 -26.46 -18.48 -24.15
N PHE A 343 -26.38 -17.14 -24.25
CA PHE A 343 -27.18 -16.40 -25.22
C PHE A 343 -26.82 -16.71 -26.68
N ALA A 344 -25.57 -17.07 -26.97
CA ALA A 344 -25.17 -17.52 -28.30
C ALA A 344 -25.85 -18.85 -28.70
N ALA A 345 -26.26 -19.68 -27.75
CA ALA A 345 -27.06 -20.88 -28.00
C ALA A 345 -28.53 -20.56 -28.36
N PHE A 346 -28.99 -19.31 -28.18
CA PHE A 346 -30.33 -18.84 -28.53
C PHE A 346 -30.29 -17.68 -29.54
N PRO A 347 -30.08 -17.97 -30.84
CA PRO A 347 -29.86 -16.94 -31.87
C PRO A 347 -30.96 -15.88 -31.96
N ALA A 348 -32.23 -16.28 -31.78
CA ALA A 348 -33.38 -15.37 -31.82
C ALA A 348 -33.34 -14.27 -30.73
N PHE A 349 -32.88 -14.63 -29.52
CA PHE A 349 -32.71 -13.67 -28.43
C PHE A 349 -31.48 -12.78 -28.65
N ALA A 350 -30.36 -13.40 -29.05
CA ALA A 350 -29.11 -12.69 -29.28
C ALA A 350 -29.18 -11.64 -30.39
N ALA A 351 -30.03 -11.85 -31.40
CA ALA A 351 -30.26 -10.89 -32.48
C ALA A 351 -31.13 -9.68 -32.07
N ARG A 352 -32.01 -9.84 -31.07
CA ARG A 352 -32.99 -8.81 -30.67
C ARG A 352 -32.57 -8.00 -29.44
N HIS A 353 -31.69 -8.54 -28.61
CA HIS A 353 -31.27 -7.91 -27.36
C HIS A 353 -29.78 -7.57 -27.33
N PRO A 354 -29.37 -6.49 -26.65
CA PRO A 354 -27.96 -6.13 -26.50
C PRO A 354 -27.28 -7.05 -25.47
N VAL A 355 -26.95 -8.28 -25.90
CA VAL A 355 -26.30 -9.33 -25.10
C VAL A 355 -25.12 -8.81 -24.28
N ARG A 356 -24.31 -7.90 -24.86
CA ARG A 356 -23.16 -7.28 -24.17
C ARG A 356 -23.57 -6.48 -22.93
N LYS A 357 -24.68 -5.74 -22.99
CA LYS A 357 -25.18 -4.90 -21.88
C LYS A 357 -25.75 -5.74 -20.75
N HIS A 358 -26.50 -6.78 -21.08
CA HIS A 358 -27.02 -7.74 -20.10
C HIS A 358 -25.89 -8.51 -19.42
N ALA A 359 -24.89 -8.97 -20.18
CA ALA A 359 -23.71 -9.62 -19.63
C ALA A 359 -22.89 -8.69 -18.72
N ALA A 360 -22.73 -7.41 -19.09
CA ALA A 360 -22.06 -6.43 -18.25
C ALA A 360 -22.81 -6.17 -16.94
N LEU A 361 -24.15 -6.05 -16.99
CA LEU A 361 -24.99 -5.86 -15.81
C LEU A 361 -24.97 -7.09 -14.90
N ALA A 362 -25.09 -8.29 -15.46
CA ALA A 362 -24.99 -9.54 -14.71
C ALA A 362 -23.61 -9.71 -14.05
N ALA A 363 -22.54 -9.38 -14.77
CA ALA A 363 -21.19 -9.37 -14.21
C ALA A 363 -21.04 -8.35 -13.07
N LEU A 364 -21.64 -7.15 -13.20
CA LEU A 364 -21.65 -6.13 -12.14
C LEU A 364 -22.34 -6.67 -10.89
N LEU A 365 -23.54 -7.25 -11.04
CA LEU A 365 -24.27 -7.87 -9.94
C LEU A 365 -23.46 -9.00 -9.28
N ALA A 366 -22.80 -9.84 -10.08
CA ALA A 366 -21.96 -10.92 -9.58
C ALA A 366 -20.76 -10.40 -8.77
N VAL A 367 -20.05 -9.36 -9.23
CA VAL A 367 -18.94 -8.79 -8.46
C VAL A 367 -19.40 -7.98 -7.25
N SER A 368 -20.59 -7.36 -7.28
CA SER A 368 -21.21 -6.76 -6.09
C SER A 368 -21.53 -7.83 -5.04
N ALA A 369 -22.13 -8.95 -5.45
CA ALA A 369 -22.38 -10.09 -4.56
C ALA A 369 -21.07 -10.67 -4.01
N TYR A 370 -20.04 -10.78 -4.85
CA TYR A 370 -18.73 -11.27 -4.43
C TYR A 370 -18.04 -10.31 -3.45
N LEU A 371 -18.14 -8.98 -3.63
CA LEU A 371 -17.63 -7.99 -2.67
C LEU A 371 -18.27 -8.17 -1.28
N MET A 372 -19.59 -8.38 -1.24
CA MET A 372 -20.33 -8.62 -0.01
C MET A 372 -19.90 -9.94 0.64
N LEU A 373 -19.84 -11.01 -0.15
CA LEU A 373 -19.41 -12.34 0.31
C LEU A 373 -17.95 -12.37 0.75
N SER A 374 -17.08 -11.54 0.18
CA SER A 374 -15.68 -11.56 0.55
C SER A 374 -15.33 -10.75 1.81
N GLY A 375 -16.34 -10.15 2.45
CA GLY A 375 -16.17 -9.30 3.64
C GLY A 375 -15.73 -7.87 3.37
N GLY A 376 -15.74 -7.42 2.12
CA GLY A 376 -15.53 -6.01 1.79
C GLY A 376 -14.21 -5.40 2.27
N ALA A 377 -13.11 -6.16 2.28
CA ALA A 377 -11.80 -5.61 2.63
C ALA A 377 -11.45 -4.40 1.73
N ILE A 378 -10.71 -3.41 2.26
CA ILE A 378 -10.40 -2.15 1.55
C ILE A 378 -9.79 -2.41 0.15
N ALA A 379 -8.87 -3.39 0.05
CA ALA A 379 -8.29 -3.78 -1.23
C ALA A 379 -9.31 -4.32 -2.24
N THR A 380 -10.32 -5.04 -1.74
CA THR A 380 -11.42 -5.57 -2.54
C THR A 380 -12.37 -4.46 -2.97
N GLN A 381 -12.67 -3.50 -2.09
CA GLN A 381 -13.53 -2.34 -2.41
C GLN A 381 -12.93 -1.52 -3.55
N ARG A 382 -11.63 -1.20 -3.50
CA ARG A 382 -10.94 -0.49 -4.59
C ARG A 382 -11.06 -1.23 -5.92
N SER A 383 -10.75 -2.53 -5.90
CA SER A 383 -10.82 -3.40 -7.08
C SER A 383 -12.22 -3.44 -7.67
N TYR A 384 -13.24 -3.52 -6.80
CA TYR A 384 -14.64 -3.44 -7.17
C TYR A 384 -14.98 -2.09 -7.81
N ILE A 385 -14.61 -0.95 -7.20
CA ILE A 385 -14.89 0.38 -7.76
C ILE A 385 -14.28 0.52 -9.16
N MET A 386 -13.02 0.10 -9.33
CA MET A 386 -12.36 0.12 -10.64
C MET A 386 -13.12 -0.73 -11.67
N LEU A 387 -13.48 -1.96 -11.32
CA LEU A 387 -14.19 -2.86 -12.22
C LEU A 387 -15.63 -2.41 -12.50
N ALA A 388 -16.32 -1.86 -11.50
CA ALA A 388 -17.66 -1.30 -11.65
C ALA A 388 -17.65 -0.13 -12.63
N VAL A 389 -16.68 0.79 -12.53
CA VAL A 389 -16.51 1.87 -13.52
C VAL A 389 -16.28 1.30 -14.92
N MET A 390 -15.46 0.24 -15.05
CA MET A 390 -15.22 -0.42 -16.35
C MET A 390 -16.46 -1.11 -16.93
N LEU A 391 -17.25 -1.80 -16.10
CA LEU A 391 -18.48 -2.49 -16.50
C LEU A 391 -19.60 -1.50 -16.82
N LEU A 392 -19.71 -0.40 -16.07
CA LEU A 392 -20.63 0.70 -16.38
C LEU A 392 -20.25 1.41 -17.68
N ALA A 393 -18.94 1.61 -17.93
CA ALA A 393 -18.47 2.12 -19.20
C ALA A 393 -18.86 1.16 -20.36
N LEU A 394 -18.66 -0.15 -20.17
CA LEU A 394 -19.07 -1.16 -21.15
C LEU A 394 -20.60 -1.15 -21.38
N HIS A 395 -21.39 -0.97 -20.33
CA HIS A 395 -22.85 -0.87 -20.42
C HIS A 395 -23.29 0.39 -21.20
N ALA A 396 -22.56 1.50 -21.04
CA ALA A 396 -22.76 2.75 -21.75
C ALA A 396 -22.11 2.78 -23.16
N ASP A 397 -21.73 1.63 -23.71
CA ASP A 397 -21.06 1.48 -25.01
C ASP A 397 -19.75 2.30 -25.13
N ARG A 398 -19.05 2.48 -24.01
CA ARG A 398 -17.71 3.09 -23.93
C ARG A 398 -16.64 2.03 -23.74
N MET A 399 -15.41 2.36 -24.12
CA MET A 399 -14.25 1.49 -23.89
C MET A 399 -14.02 1.29 -22.38
N ALA A 400 -13.95 0.04 -21.95
CA ALA A 400 -13.77 -0.34 -20.55
C ALA A 400 -12.34 -0.04 -20.04
N LEU A 401 -11.31 -0.37 -20.81
CA LEU A 401 -9.90 -0.21 -20.40
C LEU A 401 -9.32 1.10 -20.92
N THR A 402 -9.47 2.18 -20.15
CA THR A 402 -8.93 3.50 -20.50
C THR A 402 -8.33 4.21 -19.29
N MET A 403 -7.37 5.12 -19.54
CA MET A 403 -6.84 6.02 -18.52
C MET A 403 -7.91 6.89 -17.88
N ARG A 404 -8.96 7.23 -18.64
CA ARG A 404 -10.10 8.00 -18.16
C ARG A 404 -10.86 7.25 -17.07
N ASN A 405 -11.12 5.95 -17.27
CA ASN A 405 -11.83 5.13 -16.28
C ASN A 405 -10.99 4.93 -15.01
N ILE A 406 -9.66 4.79 -15.15
CA ILE A 406 -8.75 4.79 -14.00
C ILE A 406 -8.84 6.12 -13.24
N ALA A 407 -8.83 7.25 -13.94
CA ALA A 407 -8.95 8.56 -13.32
C ALA A 407 -10.29 8.76 -12.60
N ILE A 408 -11.41 8.30 -13.17
CA ILE A 408 -12.72 8.32 -12.52
C ILE A 408 -12.70 7.49 -11.23
N ALA A 409 -12.19 6.26 -11.29
CA ALA A 409 -12.09 5.40 -10.11
C ALA A 409 -11.21 6.04 -9.01
N ALA A 410 -10.10 6.67 -9.40
CA ALA A 410 -9.23 7.39 -8.46
C ALA A 410 -9.95 8.56 -7.79
N VAL A 411 -10.72 9.37 -8.54
CA VAL A 411 -11.51 10.48 -7.97
C VAL A 411 -12.54 9.95 -6.97
N LEU A 412 -13.29 8.90 -7.32
CA LEU A 412 -14.29 8.31 -6.43
C LEU A 412 -13.67 7.81 -5.12
N ILE A 413 -12.55 7.09 -5.20
CA ILE A 413 -11.85 6.58 -4.02
C ILE A 413 -11.27 7.72 -3.18
N LEU A 414 -10.62 8.72 -3.79
CA LEU A 414 -9.98 9.81 -3.06
C LEU A 414 -10.97 10.79 -2.41
N LEU A 415 -12.19 10.91 -2.94
CA LEU A 415 -13.24 11.71 -2.32
C LEU A 415 -13.94 10.97 -1.17
N TRP A 416 -14.02 9.63 -1.24
CA TRP A 416 -14.67 8.81 -0.22
C TRP A 416 -13.73 8.43 0.93
N SER A 417 -12.54 7.92 0.59
CA SER A 417 -11.49 7.46 1.51
C SER A 417 -10.13 8.10 1.21
N PRO A 418 -9.97 9.43 1.36
CA PRO A 418 -8.74 10.14 1.04
C PRO A 418 -7.49 9.60 1.77
N HIS A 419 -7.62 9.03 2.98
CA HIS A 419 -6.48 8.42 3.69
C HIS A 419 -5.77 7.32 2.87
N GLU A 420 -6.45 6.67 1.94
CA GLU A 420 -5.87 5.58 1.14
C GLU A 420 -4.67 6.02 0.29
N ILE A 421 -4.55 7.32 -0.04
CA ILE A 421 -3.42 7.86 -0.83
C ILE A 421 -2.06 7.61 -0.16
N THR A 422 -2.02 7.54 1.18
CA THR A 422 -0.79 7.29 1.94
C THR A 422 -0.48 5.80 2.06
N GLY A 423 -1.48 4.94 1.81
CA GLY A 423 -1.38 3.50 1.98
C GLY A 423 -0.76 2.80 0.77
N PRO A 424 0.00 1.70 0.99
CA PRO A 424 0.63 0.92 -0.08
C PRO A 424 -0.40 0.33 -1.05
N GLY A 425 -1.61 0.00 -0.57
CA GLY A 425 -2.63 -0.68 -1.36
C GLY A 425 -3.20 0.15 -2.51
N PHE A 426 -3.45 1.44 -2.29
CA PHE A 426 -3.87 2.37 -3.35
C PHE A 426 -2.72 2.58 -4.34
N GLN A 427 -1.55 2.93 -3.82
CA GLN A 427 -0.37 3.27 -4.60
C GLN A 427 0.03 2.14 -5.56
N MET A 428 0.14 0.90 -5.07
CA MET A 428 0.49 -0.25 -5.92
C MET A 428 -0.59 -0.56 -6.96
N SER A 429 -1.88 -0.52 -6.61
CA SER A 429 -2.97 -0.86 -7.53
C SER A 429 -3.07 0.12 -8.71
N PHE A 430 -3.03 1.42 -8.41
CA PHE A 430 -3.10 2.46 -9.43
C PHE A 430 -1.81 2.53 -10.26
N ALA A 431 -0.64 2.36 -9.64
CA ALA A 431 0.63 2.27 -10.36
C ALA A 431 0.66 1.12 -11.36
N ALA A 432 0.30 -0.10 -10.95
CA ALA A 432 0.25 -1.25 -11.83
C ALA A 432 -0.73 -1.03 -13.00
N THR A 433 -1.96 -0.60 -12.69
CA THR A 433 -3.01 -0.47 -13.71
C THR A 433 -2.70 0.65 -14.70
N ALA A 434 -2.22 1.81 -14.23
CA ALA A 434 -1.80 2.89 -15.11
C ALA A 434 -0.62 2.47 -15.99
N ALA A 435 0.40 1.82 -15.42
CA ALA A 435 1.55 1.34 -16.19
C ALA A 435 1.14 0.33 -17.28
N LEU A 436 0.26 -0.61 -16.95
CA LEU A 436 -0.25 -1.58 -17.92
C LEU A 436 -1.06 -0.92 -19.03
N VAL A 437 -2.03 -0.05 -18.70
CA VAL A 437 -2.84 0.64 -19.72
C VAL A 437 -1.97 1.51 -20.62
N ALA A 438 -0.97 2.22 -20.07
CA ALA A 438 -0.04 3.03 -20.86
C ALA A 438 0.82 2.17 -21.80
N ALA A 439 1.39 1.09 -21.28
CA ALA A 439 2.26 0.21 -22.03
C ALA A 439 1.52 -0.49 -23.18
N TYR A 440 0.33 -1.03 -22.92
CA TYR A 440 -0.49 -1.67 -23.95
C TYR A 440 -0.96 -0.66 -25.01
N ALA A 441 -1.32 0.57 -24.62
CA ALA A 441 -1.62 1.63 -25.58
C ALA A 441 -0.42 1.95 -26.50
N ALA A 442 0.79 2.05 -25.94
CA ALA A 442 2.00 2.30 -26.71
C ALA A 442 2.34 1.14 -27.66
N VAL A 443 2.21 -0.10 -27.21
CA VAL A 443 2.40 -1.30 -28.05
C VAL A 443 1.40 -1.31 -29.21
N GLN A 444 0.13 -1.03 -28.93
CA GLN A 444 -0.92 -1.01 -29.95
C GLN A 444 -0.64 0.06 -31.02
N GLN A 445 -0.27 1.29 -30.62
CA GLN A 445 0.09 2.36 -31.54
C GLN A 445 1.27 1.98 -32.44
N HIS A 446 2.33 1.37 -31.87
CA HIS A 446 3.47 0.91 -32.65
C HIS A 446 3.12 -0.20 -33.66
N ARG A 447 2.19 -1.10 -33.31
CA ARG A 447 1.73 -2.16 -34.23
C ARG A 447 0.95 -1.58 -35.40
N MET A 448 0.06 -0.62 -35.14
CA MET A 448 -0.69 0.09 -36.19
C MET A 448 0.26 0.86 -37.13
N ALA A 449 1.23 1.59 -36.57
CA ALA A 449 2.18 2.39 -37.36
C ALA A 449 3.09 1.54 -38.28
N LYS A 450 3.40 0.30 -37.89
CA LYS A 450 4.24 -0.60 -38.69
C LYS A 450 3.47 -1.43 -39.71
N GLY A 451 2.14 -1.35 -39.77
CA GLY A 451 1.32 -2.10 -40.74
C GLY A 451 1.50 -3.62 -40.71
N LYS A 452 2.19 -4.18 -39.69
CA LYS A 452 2.54 -5.60 -39.63
C LYS A 452 1.36 -6.40 -39.09
N GLY A 453 0.47 -6.81 -39.99
CA GLY A 453 -0.41 -7.95 -39.81
C GLY A 453 0.45 -9.21 -39.71
N MET A 454 0.94 -9.52 -38.52
CA MET A 454 1.87 -10.63 -38.33
C MET A 454 1.06 -11.91 -38.17
N ALA A 455 0.73 -12.55 -39.30
CA ALA A 455 0.29 -13.94 -39.36
C ALA A 455 1.39 -14.79 -38.71
N GLY A 456 1.10 -15.34 -37.53
CA GLY A 456 2.02 -16.22 -36.83
C GLY A 456 1.61 -17.66 -37.10
N GLY A 457 2.54 -18.49 -37.56
CA GLY A 457 2.37 -19.94 -37.52
C GLY A 457 2.18 -20.45 -36.07
N TRP A 458 2.05 -21.76 -35.89
CA TRP A 458 1.76 -22.39 -34.59
C TRP A 458 2.65 -21.89 -33.43
N ALA A 459 3.96 -21.68 -33.67
CA ALA A 459 4.90 -21.11 -32.71
C ALA A 459 4.53 -19.67 -32.26
N GLY A 460 3.94 -18.87 -33.15
CA GLY A 460 3.43 -17.54 -32.84
C GLY A 460 2.15 -17.55 -31.99
N SER A 461 1.40 -18.65 -31.99
CA SER A 461 0.20 -18.81 -31.16
C SER A 461 0.56 -19.01 -29.67
N VAL A 462 1.66 -19.72 -29.39
CA VAL A 462 2.14 -20.00 -28.03
C VAL A 462 3.10 -18.93 -27.51
N LEU A 463 4.03 -18.45 -28.32
CA LEU A 463 5.05 -17.49 -27.88
C LEU A 463 4.46 -16.11 -27.54
N ARG A 464 3.39 -15.70 -28.23
CA ARG A 464 2.72 -14.41 -28.00
C ARG A 464 2.07 -14.26 -26.62
N PRO A 465 1.21 -15.18 -26.14
CA PRO A 465 0.61 -15.05 -24.82
C PRO A 465 1.67 -15.14 -23.71
N VAL A 466 2.68 -16.00 -23.86
CA VAL A 466 3.81 -16.10 -22.92
C VAL A 466 4.56 -14.77 -22.84
N ALA A 467 4.93 -14.18 -23.98
CA ALA A 467 5.59 -12.88 -24.02
C ALA A 467 4.71 -11.76 -23.44
N ALA A 468 3.40 -11.79 -23.68
CA ALA A 468 2.45 -10.81 -23.13
C ALA A 468 2.31 -10.92 -21.60
N LEU A 469 2.28 -12.13 -21.06
CA LEU A 469 2.25 -12.38 -19.62
C LEU A 469 3.53 -11.91 -18.95
N LEU A 470 4.70 -12.24 -19.53
CA LEU A 470 5.99 -11.78 -19.03
C LEU A 470 6.09 -10.25 -19.08
N PHE A 471 5.70 -9.64 -20.19
CA PHE A 471 5.67 -8.18 -20.35
C PHE A 471 4.78 -7.51 -19.30
N THR A 472 3.56 -8.02 -19.10
CA THR A 472 2.63 -7.56 -18.06
C THR A 472 3.28 -7.65 -16.68
N SER A 473 3.90 -8.77 -16.35
CA SER A 473 4.49 -8.97 -15.03
C SER A 473 5.72 -8.08 -14.79
N ILE A 474 6.53 -7.82 -15.81
CA ILE A 474 7.68 -6.91 -15.69
C ILE A 474 7.18 -5.48 -15.45
N ILE A 475 6.19 -5.02 -16.22
CA ILE A 475 5.66 -3.65 -16.09
C ILE A 475 4.98 -3.46 -14.75
N ALA A 476 4.07 -4.38 -14.38
CA ALA A 476 3.38 -4.30 -13.10
C ALA A 476 4.36 -4.44 -11.92
N GLY A 477 5.34 -5.35 -12.03
CA GLY A 477 6.38 -5.53 -11.02
C GLY A 477 7.29 -4.31 -10.85
N ALA A 478 7.72 -3.68 -11.95
CA ALA A 478 8.52 -2.45 -11.90
C ALA A 478 7.73 -1.27 -11.32
N ALA A 479 6.46 -1.11 -11.72
CA ALA A 479 5.60 -0.04 -11.23
C ALA A 479 5.25 -0.18 -9.73
N THR A 480 5.04 -1.42 -9.25
CA THR A 480 4.70 -1.69 -7.85
C THR A 480 5.93 -1.84 -6.94
N GLY A 481 7.06 -2.26 -7.51
CA GLY A 481 8.28 -2.58 -6.79
C GLY A 481 8.85 -1.42 -5.99
N ILE A 482 8.72 -0.18 -6.47
CA ILE A 482 9.15 1.01 -5.71
C ILE A 482 8.35 1.16 -4.41
N TYR A 483 7.03 0.97 -4.46
CA TYR A 483 6.14 1.01 -3.30
C TYR A 483 6.38 -0.17 -2.36
N GLY A 484 6.67 -1.34 -2.92
CA GLY A 484 7.12 -2.51 -2.16
C GLY A 484 8.40 -2.24 -1.37
N ALA A 485 9.39 -1.63 -2.03
CA ALA A 485 10.67 -1.28 -1.42
C ALA A 485 10.51 -0.24 -0.31
N PHE A 486 9.66 0.78 -0.50
CA PHE A 486 9.45 1.80 0.51
C PHE A 486 8.63 1.36 1.72
N HIS A 487 7.50 0.68 1.52
CA HIS A 487 6.62 0.30 2.64
C HIS A 487 7.10 -0.96 3.34
N PHE A 488 7.55 -1.96 2.57
CA PHE A 488 7.89 -3.29 3.09
C PHE A 488 9.39 -3.59 3.14
N GLN A 489 10.23 -2.69 2.61
CA GLN A 489 11.68 -2.88 2.49
C GLN A 489 12.03 -4.17 1.73
N ARG A 490 11.22 -4.46 0.70
CA ARG A 490 11.28 -5.69 -0.07
C ARG A 490 11.10 -5.47 -1.56
N TYR A 491 11.81 -6.27 -2.34
CA TYR A 491 11.66 -6.39 -3.78
C TYR A 491 11.76 -7.86 -4.18
N ALA A 492 10.89 -8.30 -5.09
CA ALA A 492 10.84 -9.68 -5.57
C ALA A 492 11.47 -9.78 -6.96
N PRO A 493 12.79 -9.99 -7.08
CA PRO A 493 13.49 -9.97 -8.37
C PRO A 493 13.04 -11.09 -9.31
N LEU A 494 12.70 -12.26 -8.77
CA LEU A 494 12.18 -13.41 -9.53
C LEU A 494 10.65 -13.37 -9.67
N GLY A 495 9.99 -12.26 -9.26
CA GLY A 495 8.55 -12.07 -9.37
C GLY A 495 7.99 -12.30 -10.79
N PRO A 496 8.62 -11.78 -11.86
CA PRO A 496 8.18 -12.04 -13.23
C PRO A 496 8.16 -13.52 -13.63
N VAL A 497 9.13 -14.29 -13.16
CA VAL A 497 9.22 -15.73 -13.41
C VAL A 497 8.14 -16.48 -12.64
N ALA A 498 7.98 -16.16 -11.35
CA ALA A 498 6.93 -16.74 -10.51
C ALA A 498 5.54 -16.46 -11.08
N ASN A 499 5.26 -15.22 -11.51
CA ASN A 499 3.99 -14.84 -12.11
C ASN A 499 3.75 -15.56 -13.43
N LEU A 500 4.78 -15.70 -14.30
CA LEU A 500 4.64 -16.42 -15.56
C LEU A 500 4.21 -17.89 -15.34
N ALA A 501 4.73 -18.53 -14.30
CA ALA A 501 4.39 -19.91 -13.95
C ALA A 501 3.05 -20.03 -13.20
N ALA A 502 2.81 -19.17 -12.21
CA ALA A 502 1.67 -19.29 -11.28
C ALA A 502 0.37 -18.68 -11.82
N MET A 503 0.42 -17.53 -12.51
CA MET A 503 -0.79 -16.81 -12.93
C MET A 503 -1.70 -17.58 -13.89
N PRO A 504 -1.18 -18.37 -14.87
CA PRO A 504 -2.03 -19.22 -15.70
C PRO A 504 -2.80 -20.25 -14.86
N ILE A 505 -2.16 -20.84 -13.85
CA ILE A 505 -2.80 -21.81 -12.95
C ILE A 505 -3.91 -21.12 -12.16
N VAL A 506 -3.63 -19.94 -11.59
CA VAL A 506 -4.64 -19.19 -10.83
C VAL A 506 -5.83 -18.80 -11.73
N SER A 507 -5.54 -18.29 -12.94
CA SER A 507 -6.54 -17.71 -13.82
C SER A 507 -7.39 -18.74 -14.57
N LEU A 508 -6.80 -19.88 -14.96
CA LEU A 508 -7.46 -20.91 -15.77
C LEU A 508 -7.95 -22.09 -14.96
N VAL A 509 -7.34 -22.38 -13.80
CA VAL A 509 -7.68 -23.53 -12.96
C VAL A 509 -8.33 -23.08 -11.67
N VAL A 510 -7.60 -22.35 -10.81
CA VAL A 510 -8.05 -22.07 -9.42
C VAL A 510 -9.34 -21.25 -9.40
N MET A 511 -9.38 -20.10 -10.07
CA MET A 511 -10.53 -19.20 -10.01
C MET A 511 -11.77 -19.73 -10.75
N PRO A 512 -11.66 -20.30 -11.98
CA PRO A 512 -12.81 -20.91 -12.63
C PRO A 512 -13.34 -22.12 -11.86
N ALA A 513 -12.46 -23.00 -11.35
CA ALA A 513 -12.89 -24.13 -10.52
C ALA A 513 -13.58 -23.66 -9.24
N ALA A 514 -13.07 -22.60 -8.60
CA ALA A 514 -13.75 -21.99 -7.46
C ALA A 514 -15.16 -21.53 -7.85
N LEU A 515 -15.34 -20.74 -8.92
CA LEU A 515 -16.65 -20.25 -9.32
C LEU A 515 -17.63 -21.39 -9.67
N VAL A 516 -17.18 -22.40 -10.41
CA VAL A 516 -18.02 -23.56 -10.74
C VAL A 516 -18.37 -24.35 -9.49
N ALA A 517 -17.42 -24.57 -8.58
CA ALA A 517 -17.69 -25.23 -7.30
C ALA A 517 -18.82 -24.52 -6.55
N HIS A 518 -18.81 -23.19 -6.52
CA HIS A 518 -19.85 -22.39 -5.84
C HIS A 518 -21.23 -22.58 -6.44
N LEU A 519 -21.33 -22.58 -7.78
CA LEU A 519 -22.60 -22.83 -8.47
C LEU A 519 -23.09 -24.27 -8.22
N MET A 520 -22.17 -25.22 -8.09
CA MET A 520 -22.47 -26.63 -7.88
C MET A 520 -22.79 -26.99 -6.42
N ILE A 521 -22.60 -26.08 -5.45
CA ILE A 521 -23.01 -26.29 -4.05
C ILE A 521 -24.51 -26.58 -3.96
N LEU A 522 -25.34 -25.92 -4.78
CA LEU A 522 -26.80 -26.12 -4.81
C LEU A 522 -27.20 -27.56 -5.20
N PHE A 523 -26.33 -28.28 -5.90
CA PHE A 523 -26.56 -29.64 -6.37
C PHE A 523 -25.74 -30.67 -5.60
N ASP A 524 -24.98 -30.25 -4.59
CA ASP A 524 -24.02 -31.08 -3.84
C ASP A 524 -22.91 -31.72 -4.72
N LEU A 525 -22.62 -31.12 -5.88
CA LEU A 525 -21.63 -31.57 -6.87
C LEU A 525 -20.34 -30.72 -6.86
N ASP A 526 -20.06 -30.03 -5.76
CA ASP A 526 -18.94 -29.09 -5.60
C ASP A 526 -17.58 -29.78 -5.40
N ALA A 527 -17.58 -31.03 -4.92
CA ALA A 527 -16.38 -31.78 -4.56
C ALA A 527 -15.28 -31.85 -5.63
N PRO A 528 -15.55 -32.26 -6.90
CA PRO A 528 -14.50 -32.37 -7.92
C PRO A 528 -13.85 -31.02 -8.26
N PHE A 529 -14.64 -29.94 -8.23
CA PHE A 529 -14.16 -28.60 -8.53
C PHE A 529 -13.32 -28.02 -7.39
N PHE A 530 -13.71 -28.26 -6.13
CA PHE A 530 -12.86 -27.91 -4.99
C PHE A 530 -11.57 -28.73 -4.96
N TRP A 531 -11.62 -30.02 -5.31
CA TRP A 531 -10.41 -30.82 -5.45
C TRP A 531 -9.46 -30.22 -6.50
N LEU A 532 -9.97 -29.86 -7.69
CA LEU A 532 -9.18 -29.23 -8.76
C LEU A 532 -8.58 -27.89 -8.31
N MET A 533 -9.36 -27.07 -7.62
CA MET A 533 -8.89 -25.82 -7.01
C MET A 533 -7.74 -26.07 -6.02
N GLY A 534 -7.88 -27.09 -5.16
CA GLY A 534 -6.87 -27.49 -4.19
C GLY A 534 -5.55 -27.93 -4.84
N GLN A 535 -5.61 -28.68 -5.95
CA GLN A 535 -4.43 -29.07 -6.71
C GLN A 535 -3.74 -27.85 -7.34
N GLY A 536 -4.51 -26.93 -7.92
CA GLY A 536 -4.00 -25.67 -8.48
C GLY A 536 -3.27 -24.83 -7.42
N ILE A 537 -3.85 -24.67 -6.23
CA ILE A 537 -3.21 -23.97 -5.11
C ILE A 537 -1.93 -24.68 -4.67
N GLY A 538 -1.95 -26.01 -4.55
CA GLY A 538 -0.78 -26.79 -4.19
C GLY A 538 0.37 -26.62 -5.20
N LEU A 539 0.08 -26.47 -6.49
CA LEU A 539 1.09 -26.19 -7.51
C LEU A 539 1.62 -24.76 -7.40
N VAL A 540 0.76 -23.77 -7.17
CA VAL A 540 1.16 -22.37 -6.92
C VAL A 540 2.09 -22.27 -5.71
N LEU A 541 1.78 -22.97 -4.60
CA LEU A 541 2.64 -23.00 -3.42
C LEU A 541 4.00 -23.64 -3.71
N ARG A 542 4.04 -24.72 -4.49
CA ARG A 542 5.31 -25.34 -4.92
C ARG A 542 6.16 -24.36 -5.72
N ILE A 543 5.56 -23.64 -6.68
CA ILE A 543 6.23 -22.59 -7.46
C ILE A 543 6.75 -21.48 -6.55
N ALA A 544 5.95 -21.06 -5.57
CA ALA A 544 6.33 -20.02 -4.63
C ALA A 544 7.54 -20.42 -3.79
N HIS A 545 7.54 -21.63 -3.21
CA HIS A 545 8.66 -22.16 -2.43
C HIS A 545 9.92 -22.35 -3.26
N GLU A 546 9.80 -22.90 -4.47
CA GLU A 546 10.95 -23.10 -5.36
C GLU A 546 11.55 -21.78 -5.83
N THR A 547 10.70 -20.78 -6.09
CA THR A 547 11.20 -19.45 -6.45
C THR A 547 11.82 -18.75 -5.23
N ALA A 548 11.22 -18.90 -4.04
CA ALA A 548 11.71 -18.29 -2.82
C ALA A 548 13.04 -18.89 -2.34
N SER A 549 13.27 -20.19 -2.53
CA SER A 549 14.55 -20.83 -2.19
C SER A 549 15.69 -20.39 -3.11
N ARG A 550 15.36 -20.05 -4.37
CA ARG A 550 16.32 -19.56 -5.38
C ARG A 550 16.47 -18.05 -5.40
N SER A 551 15.50 -17.31 -4.87
CA SER A 551 15.61 -15.86 -4.76
C SER A 551 16.67 -15.50 -3.74
N GLY A 552 17.68 -14.73 -4.16
CA GLY A 552 18.70 -14.17 -3.28
C GLY A 552 18.14 -13.11 -2.31
N HIS A 553 18.98 -12.16 -1.90
CA HIS A 553 18.57 -11.06 -1.01
C HIS A 553 17.36 -10.29 -1.58
N ASP A 554 16.21 -10.40 -0.89
CA ASP A 554 14.94 -9.71 -1.20
C ASP A 554 14.83 -8.34 -0.50
N GLN A 555 15.81 -8.01 0.35
CA GLN A 555 15.82 -6.82 1.19
C GLN A 555 16.38 -5.62 0.43
N THR A 556 15.63 -4.51 0.45
CA THR A 556 15.99 -3.28 -0.27
C THR A 556 16.68 -2.23 0.60
N GLY A 557 16.71 -2.43 1.92
CA GLY A 557 17.05 -1.38 2.88
C GLY A 557 16.00 -0.27 2.94
N LEU A 558 16.36 0.84 3.58
CA LEU A 558 15.53 2.04 3.66
C LEU A 558 15.44 2.77 2.32
N VAL A 559 14.22 2.99 1.85
CA VAL A 559 13.93 3.91 0.74
C VAL A 559 13.45 5.24 1.33
N PRO A 560 14.15 6.37 1.09
CA PRO A 560 13.71 7.68 1.55
C PRO A 560 12.42 8.13 0.87
N LEU A 561 11.59 8.90 1.58
CA LEU A 561 10.37 9.49 1.02
C LEU A 561 10.62 10.30 -0.27
N PRO A 562 11.69 11.13 -0.38
CA PRO A 562 11.98 11.83 -1.64
C PRO A 562 12.22 10.90 -2.81
N ALA A 563 12.90 9.76 -2.60
CA ALA A 563 13.14 8.78 -3.65
C ALA A 563 11.82 8.17 -4.15
N MET A 564 10.90 7.83 -3.23
CA MET A 564 9.55 7.39 -3.56
C MET A 564 8.78 8.45 -4.37
N MET A 565 8.77 9.70 -3.91
CA MET A 565 8.00 10.77 -4.55
C MET A 565 8.53 11.05 -5.96
N LEU A 566 9.85 11.10 -6.15
CA LEU A 566 10.48 11.28 -7.47
C LEU A 566 10.16 10.12 -8.41
N ALA A 567 10.21 8.88 -7.92
CA ALA A 567 9.83 7.72 -8.72
C ALA A 567 8.33 7.70 -9.07
N THR A 568 7.48 8.19 -8.17
CA THR A 568 6.04 8.36 -8.42
C THR A 568 5.80 9.41 -9.51
N ILE A 569 6.47 10.56 -9.44
CA ILE A 569 6.40 11.61 -10.48
C ILE A 569 6.90 11.07 -11.82
N ALA A 570 8.00 10.31 -11.83
CA ALA A 570 8.49 9.65 -13.03
C ALA A 570 7.45 8.69 -13.64
N LEU A 571 6.82 7.86 -12.82
CA LEU A 571 5.80 6.93 -13.26
C LEU A 571 4.57 7.65 -13.82
N ILE A 572 4.12 8.71 -13.16
CA ILE A 572 3.01 9.56 -13.64
C ILE A 572 3.38 10.18 -14.98
N ALA A 573 4.58 10.79 -15.11
CA ALA A 573 5.04 11.38 -16.37
C ALA A 573 5.12 10.33 -17.49
N ALA A 574 5.59 9.12 -17.19
CA ALA A 574 5.70 8.03 -18.17
C ALA A 574 4.35 7.45 -18.61
N THR A 575 3.32 7.50 -17.74
CA THR A 575 2.02 6.86 -17.99
C THR A 575 0.94 7.81 -18.46
N VAL A 576 0.97 9.06 -17.99
CA VAL A 576 -0.05 10.08 -18.30
C VAL A 576 0.29 10.83 -19.60
N LEU A 577 1.57 11.13 -19.84
CA LEU A 577 2.01 11.82 -21.05
C LEU A 577 2.18 10.83 -22.20
N THR A 578 1.62 11.17 -23.36
CA THR A 578 1.58 10.32 -24.56
C THR A 578 2.60 10.72 -25.64
N THR A 579 3.08 11.95 -25.59
CA THR A 579 4.04 12.57 -26.52
C THR A 579 5.48 12.35 -26.07
N ARG A 580 6.45 13.04 -26.69
CA ARG A 580 7.86 13.00 -26.28
C ARG A 580 8.05 13.56 -24.87
N LEU A 581 7.09 14.31 -24.35
CA LEU A 581 7.08 14.80 -22.97
C LEU A 581 7.15 13.68 -21.94
N ARG A 582 6.77 12.43 -22.27
CA ARG A 582 6.99 11.27 -21.39
C ARG A 582 8.46 11.06 -21.00
N LEU A 583 9.41 11.56 -21.82
CA LEU A 583 10.85 11.51 -21.52
C LEU A 583 11.23 12.37 -20.30
N LEU A 584 10.35 13.28 -19.86
CA LEU A 584 10.48 13.96 -18.57
C LEU A 584 10.56 12.98 -17.40
N ALA A 585 10.10 11.73 -17.55
CA ALA A 585 10.29 10.69 -16.54
C ALA A 585 11.77 10.37 -16.25
N LEU A 586 12.65 10.42 -17.25
CA LEU A 586 14.06 10.02 -17.13
C LEU A 586 14.85 10.81 -16.06
N PRO A 587 14.83 12.16 -16.03
CA PRO A 587 15.51 12.89 -14.96
C PRO A 587 14.96 12.58 -13.57
N PHE A 588 13.66 12.33 -13.43
CA PHE A 588 13.06 11.93 -12.15
C PHE A 588 13.45 10.50 -11.73
N ILE A 589 13.59 9.56 -12.67
CA ILE A 589 14.13 8.22 -12.39
C ILE A 589 15.56 8.32 -11.88
N LEU A 590 16.40 9.10 -12.56
CA LEU A 590 17.79 9.31 -12.15
C LEU A 590 17.86 9.96 -10.75
N ALA A 591 17.08 11.02 -10.53
CA ALA A 591 17.01 11.69 -9.24
C ALA A 591 16.50 10.77 -8.12
N ALA A 592 15.52 9.91 -8.40
CA ALA A 592 15.04 8.90 -7.44
C ALA A 592 16.14 7.88 -7.09
N GLY A 593 16.89 7.40 -8.08
CA GLY A 593 18.02 6.49 -7.86
C GLY A 593 19.15 7.13 -7.06
N LEU A 594 19.47 8.40 -7.32
CA LEU A 594 20.46 9.16 -6.54
C LEU A 594 19.97 9.40 -5.10
N ALA A 595 18.71 9.78 -4.91
CA ALA A 595 18.11 9.96 -3.59
C ALA A 595 18.08 8.65 -2.78
N TRP A 596 17.86 7.51 -3.44
CA TRP A 596 17.93 6.21 -2.79
C TRP A 596 19.36 5.80 -2.46
N ARG A 597 20.35 6.05 -3.33
CA ARG A 597 21.77 5.82 -2.98
C ARG A 597 22.23 6.67 -1.80
N GLY A 598 21.70 7.89 -1.68
CA GLY A 598 21.90 8.77 -0.52
C GLY A 598 21.03 8.42 0.68
N ALA A 599 20.41 7.24 0.72
CA ALA A 599 19.57 6.82 1.85
C ALA A 599 20.39 6.75 3.13
N ASP A 600 19.94 7.53 4.10
CA ASP A 600 20.66 7.76 5.33
C ASP A 600 20.19 6.77 6.40
N ILE A 601 20.87 5.62 6.48
CA ILE A 601 20.51 4.53 7.39
C ILE A 601 20.99 4.88 8.81
N PRO A 602 20.08 4.96 9.82
CA PRO A 602 20.45 5.33 11.19
C PRO A 602 21.34 4.28 11.86
N ASP A 603 22.12 4.68 12.86
CA ASP A 603 23.03 3.77 13.59
C ASP A 603 22.28 2.83 14.54
N GLY A 604 21.04 3.17 14.92
CA GLY A 604 20.21 2.30 15.74
C GLY A 604 18.78 2.78 15.91
N TRP A 605 17.98 1.92 16.54
CA TRP A 605 16.56 2.16 16.82
C TRP A 605 16.22 1.86 18.29
N ILE A 606 15.23 2.59 18.80
CA ILE A 606 14.69 2.50 20.15
C ILE A 606 13.18 2.24 20.03
N SER A 607 12.68 1.21 20.73
CA SER A 607 11.25 0.93 20.78
C SER A 607 10.48 1.99 21.56
N ASP A 608 9.18 2.12 21.30
CA ASP A 608 8.32 3.10 21.97
C ASP A 608 8.11 2.84 23.47
N ASP A 609 8.29 1.59 23.92
CA ASP A 609 8.30 1.22 25.34
C ASP A 609 9.65 1.46 26.05
N GLY A 610 10.70 1.85 25.32
CA GLY A 610 12.04 2.11 25.86
C GLY A 610 12.76 0.88 26.40
N LYS A 611 12.30 -0.34 26.06
CA LYS A 611 12.89 -1.60 26.53
C LYS A 611 13.77 -2.29 25.49
N THR A 612 13.54 -2.04 24.21
CA THR A 612 14.27 -2.67 23.11
C THR A 612 15.14 -1.62 22.41
N LEU A 613 16.42 -1.92 22.29
CA LEU A 613 17.42 -1.09 21.63
C LEU A 613 18.17 -1.95 20.62
N ALA A 614 18.35 -1.43 19.41
CA ALA A 614 19.16 -2.05 18.37
C ALA A 614 20.26 -1.11 17.89
N ILE A 615 21.43 -1.67 17.59
CA ILE A 615 22.58 -0.95 17.03
C ILE A 615 23.13 -1.69 15.83
N ARG A 616 23.59 -0.92 14.84
CA ARG A 616 24.35 -1.45 13.71
C ARG A 616 25.81 -1.60 14.11
N ILE A 617 26.39 -2.77 13.88
CA ILE A 617 27.80 -3.07 14.14
C ILE A 617 28.60 -2.90 12.84
N ALA A 618 29.93 -2.76 12.94
CA ALA A 618 30.85 -2.57 11.81
C ALA A 618 30.75 -3.64 10.71
N GLU A 619 30.30 -4.85 11.02
CA GLU A 619 30.06 -5.94 10.04
C GLU A 619 28.75 -5.76 9.24
N GLY A 620 28.00 -4.67 9.46
CA GLY A 620 26.66 -4.46 8.89
C GLY A 620 25.55 -5.18 9.65
N SER A 621 25.88 -6.16 10.50
CA SER A 621 24.90 -6.88 11.33
C SER A 621 24.21 -5.98 12.36
N LEU A 622 22.97 -6.36 12.72
CA LEU A 622 22.17 -5.65 13.71
C LEU A 622 22.23 -6.38 15.05
N ALA A 623 22.67 -5.69 16.10
CA ALA A 623 22.68 -6.20 17.46
C ALA A 623 21.48 -5.69 18.26
N PHE A 624 20.91 -6.54 19.11
CA PHE A 624 19.81 -6.17 20.02
C PHE A 624 20.20 -6.38 21.48
N ASN A 625 19.71 -5.49 22.36
CA ASN A 625 19.96 -5.57 23.81
C ASN A 625 19.23 -6.73 24.50
N ARG A 626 18.20 -7.33 23.89
CA ARG A 626 17.38 -8.39 24.52
C ARG A 626 17.21 -9.61 23.62
N THR A 627 16.99 -10.77 24.24
CA THR A 627 16.75 -12.04 23.53
C THR A 627 15.30 -12.21 23.08
N ARG A 628 14.33 -11.78 23.91
CA ARG A 628 12.90 -11.84 23.60
C ARG A 628 12.43 -10.49 23.04
N ILE A 629 12.14 -10.48 21.74
CA ILE A 629 11.67 -9.32 20.98
C ILE A 629 10.49 -9.77 20.12
N SER A 630 9.54 -8.87 19.84
CA SER A 630 8.49 -9.15 18.88
C SER A 630 9.11 -9.54 17.52
N SER A 631 8.56 -10.56 16.87
CA SER A 631 9.02 -10.99 15.53
C SER A 631 8.88 -9.85 14.52
N PHE A 632 7.79 -9.09 14.62
CA PHE A 632 7.50 -7.96 13.77
C PHE A 632 8.55 -6.85 13.87
N THR A 633 8.88 -6.36 15.07
CA THR A 633 9.89 -5.29 15.26
C THR A 633 11.26 -5.75 14.77
N ARG A 634 11.65 -7.00 15.10
CA ARG A 634 12.91 -7.58 14.65
C ARG A 634 12.99 -7.60 13.12
N GLN A 635 12.02 -8.21 12.45
CA GLN A 635 11.99 -8.29 10.99
C GLN A 635 11.97 -6.91 10.32
N ASN A 636 11.21 -5.96 10.87
CA ASN A 636 11.13 -4.61 10.31
C ASN A 636 12.48 -3.88 10.38
N TRP A 637 13.15 -3.90 11.53
CA TRP A 637 14.44 -3.22 11.71
C TRP A 637 15.56 -3.90 10.93
N THR A 638 15.59 -5.23 10.90
CA THR A 638 16.54 -6.03 10.10
C THR A 638 16.42 -5.70 8.60
N ARG A 639 15.20 -5.69 8.05
CA ARG A 639 14.96 -5.31 6.64
C ARG A 639 15.30 -3.85 6.36
N ALA A 640 15.01 -2.94 7.29
CA ALA A 640 15.36 -1.53 7.17
C ALA A 640 16.89 -1.30 7.20
N ALA A 641 17.62 -2.07 8.00
CA ALA A 641 19.08 -2.06 8.00
C ALA A 641 19.67 -2.65 6.70
N GLY A 642 18.88 -3.43 5.96
CA GLY A 642 19.31 -4.12 4.73
C GLY A 642 20.25 -5.29 5.01
N THR A 643 20.17 -5.90 6.20
CA THR A 643 21.09 -6.98 6.61
C THR A 643 20.32 -8.21 7.07
N GLY A 644 20.82 -9.41 6.75
CA GLY A 644 20.23 -10.68 7.19
C GLY A 644 20.71 -11.16 8.57
N GLU A 645 21.82 -10.61 9.05
CA GLU A 645 22.52 -11.10 10.24
C GLU A 645 22.11 -10.34 11.50
N VAL A 646 21.65 -11.10 12.49
CA VAL A 646 21.22 -10.58 13.79
C VAL A 646 22.09 -11.18 14.88
N ARG A 647 22.80 -10.32 15.62
CA ARG A 647 23.58 -10.72 16.80
C ARG A 647 22.76 -10.46 18.07
N ARG A 648 22.71 -11.45 18.95
CA ARG A 648 22.03 -11.32 20.25
C ARG A 648 23.02 -10.83 21.31
N ALA A 649 22.51 -10.09 22.29
CA ALA A 649 23.28 -9.69 23.45
C ALA A 649 23.92 -10.90 24.15
N ALA A 650 25.18 -10.76 24.56
CA ALA A 650 25.83 -11.72 25.42
C ALA A 650 25.31 -11.56 26.86
N ALA A 651 24.86 -12.66 27.47
CA ALA A 651 24.45 -12.68 28.86
C ALA A 651 25.68 -12.69 29.77
N LEU A 652 25.74 -11.78 30.74
CA LEU A 652 26.83 -11.67 31.72
C LEU A 652 26.31 -11.84 33.15
N LYS A 653 27.17 -12.25 34.08
CA LYS A 653 26.83 -12.35 35.51
C LYS A 653 26.63 -10.93 36.10
N ARG A 654 25.61 -10.78 36.96
CA ARG A 654 25.23 -9.53 37.67
C ARG A 654 26.44 -8.84 38.31
N GLY A 655 26.47 -7.50 38.25
CA GLY A 655 27.46 -6.66 38.95
C GLY A 655 28.79 -6.46 38.22
N SER A 656 29.12 -7.28 37.22
CA SER A 656 30.35 -7.13 36.42
C SER A 656 30.34 -5.89 35.51
N LEU A 657 29.16 -5.38 35.16
CA LEU A 657 28.96 -4.37 34.12
C LEU A 657 29.03 -2.94 34.65
N ALA A 658 28.50 -2.68 35.85
CA ALA A 658 28.66 -1.41 36.56
C ALA A 658 30.14 -1.16 36.93
N ALA A 659 30.87 -2.21 37.30
CA ALA A 659 32.32 -2.14 37.56
C ALA A 659 33.14 -1.85 36.29
N LEU A 660 32.68 -2.31 35.11
CA LEU A 660 33.26 -2.00 33.80
C LEU A 660 33.12 -0.51 33.45
N LEU A 661 31.92 0.06 33.61
CA LEU A 661 31.68 1.50 33.44
C LEU A 661 32.54 2.34 34.40
N ALA A 662 32.64 1.93 35.67
CA ALA A 662 33.45 2.62 36.66
C ALA A 662 34.95 2.57 36.35
N ARG A 663 35.46 1.41 35.89
CA ARG A 663 36.88 1.24 35.49
C ARG A 663 37.25 2.06 34.26
N GLU A 664 36.33 2.23 33.32
CA GLU A 664 36.59 2.99 32.11
C GLU A 664 36.44 4.50 32.32
N ALA A 665 35.56 4.93 33.24
CA ALA A 665 35.55 6.29 33.76
C ALA A 665 36.89 6.70 34.42
N THR A 666 37.68 5.72 34.87
CA THR A 666 39.06 5.90 35.38
C THR A 666 40.17 5.66 34.34
N GLY A 667 39.85 5.50 33.04
CA GLY A 667 40.83 5.47 31.95
C GLY A 667 41.45 4.11 31.59
N LYS A 668 40.95 2.97 32.11
CA LYS A 668 41.44 1.63 31.73
C LYS A 668 40.57 1.02 30.60
N ALA A 669 41.21 0.63 29.49
CA ALA A 669 40.53 0.18 28.27
C ALA A 669 39.78 -1.15 28.44
N ALA A 670 38.47 -1.16 28.14
CA ALA A 670 37.66 -2.37 28.12
C ALA A 670 37.83 -3.15 26.79
N ARG A 671 37.89 -4.49 26.90
CA ARG A 671 37.91 -5.43 25.77
C ARG A 671 36.74 -5.18 24.81
N PRO A 672 36.90 -5.40 23.49
CA PRO A 672 35.80 -5.28 22.53
C PRO A 672 34.68 -6.28 22.87
N LEU A 673 33.44 -5.78 22.88
CA LEU A 673 32.25 -6.58 23.11
C LEU A 673 31.94 -7.42 21.86
N ALA A 674 32.25 -8.72 21.92
CA ALA A 674 32.07 -9.68 20.83
C ALA A 674 30.58 -9.97 20.46
N GLY A 675 29.61 -9.15 20.89
CA GLY A 675 28.18 -9.36 20.62
C GLY A 675 27.38 -8.07 20.38
N GLY A 676 28.05 -6.92 20.27
CA GLY A 676 27.42 -5.60 20.20
C GLY A 676 26.83 -5.12 21.53
N PHE A 677 26.12 -5.98 22.25
CA PHE A 677 25.58 -5.72 23.60
C PHE A 677 26.10 -6.70 24.65
N ALA A 678 26.37 -6.16 25.83
CA ALA A 678 26.51 -6.90 27.09
C ALA A 678 25.42 -6.43 28.06
N CYS A 679 24.66 -7.37 28.60
CA CYS A 679 23.50 -7.04 29.44
C CYS A 679 23.46 -7.87 30.74
N ASP A 680 23.05 -7.22 31.82
CA ASP A 680 22.45 -7.83 33.01
C ASP A 680 20.95 -7.44 33.14
N ASP A 681 20.32 -7.71 34.27
CA ASP A 681 18.88 -7.47 34.46
C ASP A 681 18.46 -5.99 34.46
N GLN A 682 19.36 -5.06 34.76
CA GLN A 682 19.08 -3.63 34.94
C GLN A 682 19.98 -2.71 34.10
N LEU A 683 21.04 -3.25 33.48
CA LEU A 683 22.01 -2.50 32.70
C LEU A 683 22.38 -3.25 31.42
N CYS A 684 22.29 -2.54 30.30
CA CYS A 684 22.82 -2.97 29.01
C CYS A 684 23.82 -1.96 28.48
N LEU A 685 24.97 -2.45 28.00
CA LEU A 685 26.04 -1.65 27.43
C LEU A 685 26.36 -2.08 26.01
N ALA A 686 26.57 -1.08 25.16
CA ALA A 686 27.11 -1.24 23.82
C ALA A 686 28.25 -0.25 23.58
N LYS A 687 29.32 -0.75 22.97
CA LYS A 687 30.47 0.08 22.59
C LYS A 687 30.19 0.75 21.25
N ALA A 688 30.24 2.07 21.22
CA ALA A 688 30.18 2.88 20.01
C ALA A 688 31.58 3.48 19.70
N PRO A 689 31.83 4.02 18.49
CA PRO A 689 33.16 4.49 18.08
C PRO A 689 33.81 5.52 19.03
N ARG A 690 33.01 6.36 19.71
CA ARG A 690 33.51 7.44 20.59
C ARG A 690 32.79 7.52 21.95
N GLY A 691 32.34 6.38 22.48
CA GLY A 691 31.78 6.28 23.83
C GLY A 691 30.83 5.10 23.99
N TRP A 692 30.02 5.14 25.05
CA TRP A 692 29.10 4.07 25.40
C TRP A 692 27.64 4.42 25.10
N ILE A 693 26.89 3.42 24.63
CA ILE A 693 25.44 3.44 24.64
C ILE A 693 24.99 2.63 25.83
N VAL A 694 24.23 3.26 26.72
CA VAL A 694 23.83 2.70 28.01
C VAL A 694 22.31 2.64 28.08
N GLN A 695 21.75 1.50 28.45
CA GLN A 695 20.34 1.38 28.78
C GLN A 695 20.20 0.93 30.23
N THR A 696 19.47 1.68 31.05
CA THR A 696 19.30 1.40 32.48
C THR A 696 17.98 1.93 33.03
N ASP A 697 17.50 1.33 34.11
CA ASP A 697 16.38 1.81 34.92
C ASP A 697 16.85 2.46 36.25
N ASP A 698 18.16 2.42 36.54
CA ASP A 698 18.76 2.90 37.78
C ASP A 698 19.32 4.34 37.65
N PRO A 699 18.84 5.29 38.47
CA PRO A 699 19.33 6.67 38.43
C PRO A 699 20.79 6.86 38.87
N GLU A 700 21.38 5.96 39.66
CA GLU A 700 22.80 6.06 40.02
C GLU A 700 23.70 5.73 38.83
N THR A 701 23.34 4.67 38.11
CA THR A 701 24.02 4.28 36.88
C THR A 701 23.95 5.36 35.79
N VAL A 702 22.83 6.08 35.68
CA VAL A 702 22.74 7.26 34.78
C VAL A 702 23.80 8.30 35.15
N ARG A 703 23.95 8.63 36.43
CA ARG A 703 24.94 9.62 36.90
C ARG A 703 26.38 9.18 36.63
N ALA A 704 26.67 7.89 36.82
CA ALA A 704 27.99 7.32 36.52
C ALA A 704 28.30 7.34 35.00
N ALA A 705 27.30 7.08 34.17
CA ALA A 705 27.44 7.02 32.72
C ALA A 705 27.57 8.40 32.05
N CYS A 706 27.17 9.50 32.72
CA CYS A 706 27.14 10.85 32.13
C CYS A 706 28.45 11.32 31.47
N ARG A 707 29.63 10.85 31.92
CA ARG A 707 30.93 11.28 31.37
C ARG A 707 31.42 10.42 30.20
N THR A 708 31.02 9.15 30.16
CA THR A 708 31.53 8.14 29.22
C THR A 708 30.53 7.75 28.14
N ALA A 709 29.23 7.93 28.41
CA ALA A 709 28.16 7.64 27.48
C ALA A 709 27.97 8.77 26.46
N ILE A 710 27.58 8.38 25.25
CA ILE A 710 27.08 9.30 24.22
C ILE A 710 25.54 9.33 24.21
N LEU A 711 24.92 8.19 24.52
CA LEU A 711 23.47 8.00 24.57
C LEU A 711 23.11 7.17 25.81
N ILE A 712 22.18 7.68 26.62
CA ILE A 712 21.62 6.99 27.77
C ILE A 712 20.12 6.80 27.54
N LEU A 713 19.68 5.55 27.45
CA LEU A 713 18.27 5.18 27.44
C LEU A 713 17.83 4.88 28.87
N TYR A 714 17.08 5.81 29.45
CA TYR A 714 16.48 5.66 30.77
C TYR A 714 15.10 5.01 30.66
N SER A 715 15.01 3.73 31.05
CA SER A 715 13.83 2.89 30.85
C SER A 715 12.68 3.16 31.84
N LYS A 716 12.82 4.13 32.76
CA LYS A 716 11.74 4.59 33.63
C LYS A 716 11.06 5.87 33.12
N PRO A 717 9.74 6.03 33.35
CA PRO A 717 9.00 7.23 32.96
C PRO A 717 9.21 8.42 33.91
N SER A 718 9.81 8.20 35.08
CA SER A 718 10.19 9.25 36.03
C SER A 718 11.18 10.24 35.41
N GLU A 719 11.33 11.41 36.06
CA GLU A 719 12.34 12.39 35.64
C GLU A 719 13.74 11.77 35.74
N ALA A 720 14.49 11.84 34.64
CA ALA A 720 15.85 11.30 34.60
C ALA A 720 16.83 12.24 35.32
N PRO A 721 17.88 11.71 35.97
CA PRO A 721 18.97 12.52 36.51
C PRO A 721 19.59 13.39 35.41
N ARG A 722 19.84 14.67 35.71
CA ARG A 722 20.52 15.57 34.77
C ARG A 722 22.02 15.31 34.80
N CYS A 723 22.64 15.14 33.64
CA CYS A 723 24.10 15.16 33.53
C CYS A 723 24.59 16.61 33.64
N GLY A 724 25.52 16.91 34.57
CA GLY A 724 26.17 18.22 34.66
C GLY A 724 27.48 18.29 33.85
N GLY A 725 27.76 19.42 33.17
CA GLY A 725 29.05 19.71 32.52
C GLY A 725 29.01 19.95 31.00
N ARG A 726 30.18 20.26 30.39
CA ARG A 726 30.34 20.64 28.96
C ARG A 726 30.27 19.46 27.95
N HIS A 727 30.26 18.21 28.40
CA HIS A 727 30.18 17.00 27.56
C HIS A 727 28.95 16.16 27.92
N MET A 728 27.75 16.63 27.57
CA MET A 728 26.51 15.96 27.96
C MET A 728 26.20 14.74 27.07
N ALA A 729 26.07 13.58 27.70
CA ALA A 729 25.38 12.43 27.11
C ALA A 729 23.92 12.81 26.79
N VAL A 730 23.40 12.37 25.63
CA VAL A 730 21.99 12.57 25.31
C VAL A 730 21.16 11.54 26.07
N ILE A 731 20.20 11.98 26.87
CA ILE A 731 19.31 11.09 27.63
C ILE A 731 17.96 11.00 26.93
N VAL A 732 17.54 9.78 26.61
CA VAL A 732 16.19 9.46 26.13
C VAL A 732 15.45 8.75 27.24
N THR A 733 14.28 9.26 27.60
CA THR A 733 13.47 8.70 28.70
C THR A 733 12.29 7.89 28.15
N ALA A 734 11.82 6.91 28.92
CA ALA A 734 10.58 6.19 28.59
C ALA A 734 9.36 7.13 28.51
N ARG A 735 9.36 8.25 29.26
CA ARG A 735 8.33 9.29 29.14
C ARG A 735 8.35 9.99 27.78
N GLN A 736 9.55 10.33 27.28
CA GLN A 736 9.69 10.92 25.96
C GLN A 736 9.24 9.95 24.87
N LEU A 737 9.62 8.66 24.95
CA LEU A 737 9.21 7.63 23.99
C LEU A 737 7.70 7.34 24.05
N ALA A 738 7.09 7.40 25.23
CA ALA A 738 5.63 7.27 25.36
C ALA A 738 4.90 8.39 24.60
N LEU A 739 5.43 9.62 24.66
CA LEU A 739 4.88 10.79 23.99
C LEU A 739 5.18 10.80 22.48
N GLU A 740 6.41 10.53 22.07
CA GLU A 740 6.91 10.76 20.70
C GLU A 740 7.09 9.46 19.89
N GLY A 741 6.77 8.32 20.48
CA GLY A 741 6.89 7.01 19.85
C GLY A 741 8.33 6.50 19.80
N SER A 742 8.52 5.47 18.98
CA SER A 742 9.83 4.88 18.69
C SER A 742 10.80 5.94 18.14
N ALA A 743 12.09 5.70 18.28
CA ALA A 743 13.11 6.63 17.82
C ALA A 743 14.19 5.92 16.99
N ALA A 744 14.81 6.67 16.10
CA ALA A 744 16.06 6.31 15.44
C ALA A 744 17.12 7.32 15.85
N PHE A 745 18.35 6.87 16.07
CA PHE A 745 19.45 7.76 16.42
C PHE A 745 20.61 7.61 15.45
N ARG A 746 21.37 8.70 15.32
CA ARG A 746 22.62 8.75 14.58
C ARG A 746 23.72 9.34 15.44
N LEU A 747 24.87 8.69 15.38
CA LEU A 747 26.09 9.11 16.04
C LEU A 747 26.84 10.05 15.11
N ASN A 748 27.25 11.21 15.61
CA ASN A 748 28.07 12.13 14.82
C ASN A 748 29.46 11.50 14.59
N PRO A 749 29.91 11.31 13.34
CA PRO A 749 31.24 10.75 13.08
C PRO A 749 32.37 11.64 13.61
N HIS A 750 32.17 12.97 13.66
CA HIS A 750 33.20 13.94 14.02
C HIS A 750 33.13 14.45 15.47
N GLY A 751 32.14 14.04 16.27
CA GLY A 751 31.98 14.50 17.66
C GLY A 751 31.16 13.58 18.56
N LYS A 752 30.93 13.97 19.82
CA LYS A 752 30.08 13.23 20.79
C LYS A 752 28.57 13.46 20.61
N GLY A 753 28.16 14.22 19.59
CA GLY A 753 26.74 14.55 19.36
C GLY A 753 25.94 13.35 18.86
N VAL A 754 24.71 13.21 19.35
CA VAL A 754 23.73 12.22 18.88
C VAL A 754 22.52 12.98 18.37
N SER A 755 22.11 12.71 17.12
CA SER A 755 20.82 13.21 16.61
C SER A 755 19.77 12.13 16.76
N ILE A 756 18.61 12.50 17.30
CA ILE A 756 17.50 11.58 17.55
C ILE A 756 16.31 12.07 16.75
N ARG A 757 15.73 11.15 15.98
CA ARG A 757 14.49 11.35 15.25
C ARG A 757 13.42 10.46 15.83
N HIS A 758 12.36 11.05 16.36
CA HIS A 758 11.20 10.31 16.83
C HIS A 758 10.23 9.99 15.69
N ALA A 759 9.40 8.97 15.90
CA ALA A 759 8.42 8.54 14.91
C ALA A 759 7.19 9.45 14.85
N ILE A 760 6.86 10.12 15.95
CA ILE A 760 5.66 10.94 16.09
C ILE A 760 6.07 12.34 16.52
N ASN A 761 5.66 13.33 15.72
CA ASN A 761 5.88 14.74 16.01
C ASN A 761 4.69 15.33 16.78
N ARG A 762 4.96 16.37 17.58
CA ARG A 762 3.93 17.23 18.17
C ARG A 762 3.72 18.47 17.29
N PRO A 763 2.51 19.05 17.26
CA PRO A 763 1.28 18.62 17.94
C PRO A 763 0.69 17.33 17.37
N TYR A 764 -0.12 16.63 18.16
CA TYR A 764 -0.67 15.31 17.76
C TYR A 764 -1.86 15.45 16.80
N ARG A 765 -1.79 14.66 15.74
CA ARG A 765 -2.95 14.26 14.93
C ARG A 765 -3.93 13.41 15.76
N PRO A 766 -5.23 13.34 15.42
CA PRO A 766 -6.27 12.65 16.21
C PRO A 766 -5.90 11.24 16.63
N TRP A 767 -5.38 10.43 15.70
CA TRP A 767 -4.97 9.05 15.94
C TRP A 767 -3.79 8.90 16.92
N HIS A 768 -3.02 9.96 17.16
CA HIS A 768 -1.93 9.98 18.15
C HIS A 768 -2.28 10.67 19.47
N ARG A 769 -3.43 11.34 19.57
CA ARG A 769 -3.80 12.09 20.78
C ARG A 769 -3.78 11.20 22.03
N HIS A 770 -4.17 9.92 21.86
CA HIS A 770 -4.24 8.92 22.93
C HIS A 770 -2.96 8.84 23.80
N ARG A 771 -1.80 9.12 23.19
CA ARG A 771 -0.48 9.04 23.84
C ARG A 771 -0.32 9.99 25.03
N LYS A 772 -0.98 11.15 25.02
CA LYS A 772 -0.96 12.14 26.11
C LYS A 772 -1.48 11.57 27.43
N TRP A 773 -2.38 10.58 27.37
CA TRP A 773 -3.07 10.05 28.55
C TRP A 773 -2.45 8.76 29.09
N SER A 774 -1.43 8.23 28.40
CA SER A 774 -0.68 7.08 28.91
C SER A 774 -0.04 7.40 30.27
N ARG A 775 0.10 6.39 31.13
CA ARG A 775 0.73 6.55 32.45
C ARG A 775 2.19 7.01 32.31
N ALA A 776 2.93 6.38 31.40
CA ALA A 776 4.32 6.71 31.11
C ALA A 776 4.50 8.17 30.63
N ALA A 777 3.60 8.68 29.76
CA ALA A 777 3.63 10.09 29.33
C ALA A 777 3.45 11.07 30.50
N ARG A 778 2.71 10.67 31.53
CA ARG A 778 2.49 11.40 32.79
C ARG A 778 3.58 11.19 33.84
N GLY A 779 4.63 10.45 33.51
CA GLY A 779 5.73 10.14 34.44
C GLY A 779 5.40 9.05 35.46
N LEU A 780 4.30 8.32 35.27
CA LEU A 780 3.84 7.27 36.17
C LEU A 780 4.23 5.89 35.64
N GLU A 781 4.66 5.00 36.52
CA GLU A 781 4.91 3.59 36.18
C GLU A 781 3.61 2.84 35.83
N GLU A 782 3.77 1.68 35.17
CA GLU A 782 2.65 0.78 34.93
C GLU A 782 1.96 0.43 36.26
N TRP A 783 0.63 0.51 36.26
CA TRP A 783 -0.13 0.10 37.43
C TRP A 783 0.05 -1.41 37.63
N LYS A 784 0.72 -1.78 38.71
CA LYS A 784 0.73 -3.15 39.21
C LYS A 784 -0.44 -3.27 40.18
N PRO A 785 -1.35 -4.24 40.00
CA PRO A 785 -2.28 -4.57 41.07
C PRO A 785 -1.44 -4.90 42.30
N GLU A 786 -1.81 -4.34 43.47
CA GLU A 786 -1.27 -4.83 44.73
C GLU A 786 -1.44 -6.34 44.75
N ALA A 787 -0.35 -7.05 45.03
CA ALA A 787 -0.44 -8.48 45.27
C ALA A 787 -1.48 -8.63 46.37
N ARG A 788 -2.58 -9.33 46.07
CA ARG A 788 -3.47 -9.76 47.14
C ARG A 788 -2.66 -10.80 47.91
N ASP A 789 -2.15 -10.38 49.07
CA ASP A 789 -1.67 -11.29 50.11
C ASP A 789 -2.75 -12.33 50.45
#